data_AF-A0A0H2UKD6-F1
#
_entry.id   AF-A0A0H2UKD6-F1
#
_cell.length_a   1.000
_cell.length_b   1.000
_cell.length_c   1.000
_cell.angle_alpha   90.00
_cell.angle_beta   90.00
_cell.angle_gamma   90.00
#
_symmetry.space_group_name_H-M   'P 1'
#
loop_
_entity.id
_entity.type
_entity.pdbx_description
1 polymer ?
#
loop_
_entity_poly.entity_id
_entity_poly.type
_entity_poly.pdbx_seq_one_letter_code
_entity_poly.pdbx_strand_id
1 'polypeptide(L)'
;MAVLAYNLGKREINQYFSIKNAKLLAAAAVVLLTVFHAASRHYGSSDTCDWLLSSGRFLGDNVWQPYGCMLHKYKSTEAKFCLREKRIAFVGDSRIRQLFYSFIKMMNPEVKEVGNKHENIPFVDGDSTVNFLWYAEVNNSLKEQLMLWTEGSASKPHVIIIGAATWSIKLHNGKSEALFQYKANLTAIADTLEKLAEHSEVYWVLQDPVYEDVLSESRKMITNEQINLYNEAAVSTLNTSKKKVKFLEASRQAAMETISQSVDGLHLPESTRDVGAMVLMNSMCNKILKPIDGSCCQSAPPLSVLQKLAAAVLLVSVVCFVLLGFSSHRKSRPAPDVESGEEKKHPAAVGQLNPKGPLLAIGKMSLIMLYFYLCDRADIFMKEQKFYTHSAFFIPLIYIFVLGVFYSENSKETKLLNREQTDEWKGWMQLVILIYHISGASAFIPVYMHVRVLVAAYLFQTGYGHFSFFWLKGDFGLYRVCQVLFRLNFLVVVLCLVMDRPYQFYYFVPLVTFWFAVIYATMALWPQILQKQANGSAFWNLALLLKLLGLLLFIGFFAYSQELFEGIFSVWPLSKLFELQGSIHEWWFRWKLDRFAVVNGMLFAFIYLLLQKYQLLSEGKGEPLFSNKISNCLLFVSVVSFMTYSIWASGCKNKSECNEMHPYISVVQILAFILIRNIPGYARSLYSSFFAWFGKISLELFICQYHIWLAADTKGILVLIPGNPTLNIIVSTFIFVCVAHEISQITNDLAQVAIPKESGPLLKRLLGAGVFLVLVLTLSQKD
;
A
#
# COMPACT_ATOMS: atom_id res chain seq x y z
N MET A 1 22.68 -37.40 -23.17
CA MET A 1 21.35 -37.91 -22.80
C MET A 1 20.62 -36.96 -21.84
N ALA A 2 21.09 -36.75 -20.59
CA ALA A 2 20.45 -35.84 -19.62
C ALA A 2 20.36 -34.36 -20.09
N VAL A 3 21.41 -33.82 -20.73
CA VAL A 3 21.40 -32.46 -21.30
C VAL A 3 20.43 -32.32 -22.48
N LEU A 4 20.26 -33.40 -23.27
CA LEU A 4 19.34 -33.41 -24.42
C LEU A 4 17.89 -33.50 -23.95
N ALA A 5 17.61 -34.35 -22.95
CA ALA A 5 16.30 -34.45 -22.29
C ALA A 5 15.94 -33.15 -21.54
N TYR A 6 16.92 -32.50 -20.89
CA TYR A 6 16.75 -31.18 -20.28
C TYR A 6 16.43 -30.11 -21.34
N ASN A 7 17.09 -30.11 -22.49
CA ASN A 7 16.84 -29.16 -23.57
C ASN A 7 15.50 -29.40 -24.30
N LEU A 8 15.08 -30.66 -24.46
CA LEU A 8 13.77 -31.04 -25.00
C LEU A 8 12.64 -30.67 -24.04
N GLY A 9 12.76 -31.02 -22.76
CA GLY A 9 11.80 -30.60 -21.72
C GLY A 9 11.73 -29.08 -21.55
N LYS A 10 12.85 -28.35 -21.65
CA LYS A 10 12.88 -26.89 -21.67
C LYS A 10 12.17 -26.31 -22.91
N ARG A 11 12.24 -26.97 -24.07
CA ARG A 11 11.51 -26.56 -25.28
C ARG A 11 10.01 -26.78 -25.14
N GLU A 12 9.57 -27.94 -24.65
CA GLU A 12 8.14 -28.23 -24.42
C GLU A 12 7.54 -27.33 -23.33
N ILE A 13 8.24 -27.13 -22.20
CA ILE A 13 7.82 -26.21 -21.15
C ILE A 13 7.74 -24.77 -21.68
N ASN A 14 8.73 -24.30 -22.45
CA ASN A 14 8.68 -22.95 -23.05
C ASN A 14 7.59 -22.80 -24.13
N GLN A 15 7.17 -23.90 -24.77
CA GLN A 15 6.10 -23.91 -25.77
C GLN A 15 4.72 -23.71 -25.13
N TYR A 16 4.46 -24.32 -23.95
CA TYR A 16 3.20 -24.17 -23.22
C TYR A 16 3.21 -23.03 -22.19
N PHE A 17 4.31 -22.82 -21.47
CA PHE A 17 4.54 -21.72 -20.52
C PHE A 17 5.32 -20.58 -21.17
N SER A 18 4.74 -19.97 -22.20
CA SER A 18 5.26 -18.70 -22.71
C SER A 18 4.81 -17.53 -21.83
N ILE A 19 5.61 -16.47 -21.75
CA ILE A 19 5.23 -15.21 -21.07
C ILE A 19 3.90 -14.65 -21.63
N LYS A 20 3.61 -14.89 -22.92
CA LYS A 20 2.35 -14.49 -23.54
C LYS A 20 1.15 -15.26 -22.95
N ASN A 21 1.28 -16.57 -22.77
CA ASN A 21 0.23 -17.40 -22.17
C ASN A 21 -0.01 -17.02 -20.70
N ALA A 22 1.06 -16.74 -19.95
CA ALA A 22 0.96 -16.27 -18.57
C ALA A 22 0.18 -14.94 -18.47
N LYS A 23 0.48 -13.99 -19.36
CA LYS A 23 -0.25 -12.71 -19.43
C LYS A 23 -1.72 -12.89 -19.83
N LEU A 24 -2.01 -13.80 -20.76
CA LEU A 24 -3.39 -14.11 -21.15
C LEU A 24 -4.18 -14.72 -19.99
N LEU A 25 -3.56 -15.65 -19.24
CA LEU A 25 -4.14 -16.25 -18.05
C LEU A 25 -4.40 -15.18 -16.96
N ALA A 26 -3.44 -14.28 -16.74
CA ALA A 26 -3.61 -13.17 -15.81
C ALA A 26 -4.77 -12.24 -16.24
N ALA A 27 -4.88 -11.92 -17.52
CA ALA A 27 -5.98 -11.11 -18.04
C ALA A 27 -7.34 -11.81 -17.87
N ALA A 28 -7.41 -13.11 -18.16
CA ALA A 28 -8.63 -13.90 -17.94
C ALA A 28 -9.00 -13.96 -16.46
N ALA A 29 -8.03 -14.16 -15.57
CA ALA A 29 -8.24 -14.15 -14.13
C ALA A 29 -8.78 -12.81 -13.64
N VAL A 30 -8.21 -11.68 -14.10
CA VAL A 30 -8.70 -10.33 -13.77
C VAL A 30 -10.17 -10.17 -14.18
N VAL A 31 -10.52 -10.52 -15.43
CA VAL A 31 -11.90 -10.39 -15.93
C VAL A 31 -12.86 -11.27 -15.11
N LEU A 32 -12.51 -12.53 -14.86
CA LEU A 32 -13.34 -13.45 -14.07
C LEU A 32 -13.55 -12.95 -12.64
N LEU A 33 -12.50 -12.49 -11.98
CA LEU A 33 -12.57 -11.95 -10.62
C LEU A 33 -13.42 -10.67 -10.59
N THR A 34 -13.22 -9.74 -11.52
CA THR A 34 -14.03 -8.51 -11.60
C THR A 34 -15.50 -8.83 -11.82
N VAL A 35 -15.84 -9.73 -12.74
CA VAL A 35 -17.23 -10.14 -13.01
C VAL A 35 -17.84 -10.84 -11.79
N PHE A 36 -17.11 -11.76 -11.16
CA PHE A 36 -17.57 -12.47 -9.97
C PHE A 36 -17.86 -11.51 -8.80
N HIS A 37 -16.94 -10.61 -8.49
CA HIS A 37 -17.12 -9.63 -7.42
C HIS A 37 -18.24 -8.63 -7.74
N ALA A 38 -18.33 -8.15 -8.99
CA ALA A 38 -19.42 -7.28 -9.41
C ALA A 38 -20.79 -7.96 -9.30
N ALA A 39 -20.90 -9.22 -9.73
CA ALA A 39 -22.12 -10.02 -9.60
C ALA A 39 -22.45 -10.27 -8.11
N SER A 40 -21.46 -10.66 -7.31
CA SER A 40 -21.62 -10.89 -5.87
C SER A 40 -22.15 -9.64 -5.16
N ARG A 41 -21.65 -8.44 -5.51
CA ARG A 41 -22.15 -7.17 -4.95
C ARG A 41 -23.51 -6.76 -5.49
N HIS A 42 -23.85 -7.10 -6.73
CA HIS A 42 -25.15 -6.76 -7.30
C HIS A 42 -26.27 -7.64 -6.73
N TYR A 43 -26.01 -8.94 -6.55
CA TYR A 43 -26.97 -9.88 -5.98
C TYR A 43 -26.93 -9.92 -4.44
N GLY A 44 -25.80 -9.56 -3.83
CA GLY A 44 -25.68 -9.38 -2.39
C GLY A 44 -26.38 -8.09 -1.96
N SER A 45 -27.42 -8.21 -1.14
CA SER A 45 -28.15 -7.07 -0.55
C SER A 45 -27.31 -6.22 0.43
N SER A 46 -26.05 -6.58 0.69
CA SER A 46 -25.27 -6.03 1.80
C SER A 46 -24.21 -5.05 1.34
N ASP A 47 -24.28 -3.82 1.85
CA ASP A 47 -23.25 -2.80 1.65
C ASP A 47 -22.05 -3.03 2.59
N THR A 48 -21.02 -2.18 2.47
CA THR A 48 -19.85 -2.27 3.36
C THR A 48 -20.18 -1.96 4.82
N CYS A 49 -21.36 -1.41 5.09
CA CYS A 49 -21.83 -1.09 6.43
C CYS A 49 -22.51 -2.28 7.09
N ASP A 50 -23.27 -3.07 6.33
CA ASP A 50 -23.78 -4.35 6.77
C ASP A 50 -22.64 -5.30 7.13
N TRP A 51 -21.58 -5.37 6.30
CA TRP A 51 -20.41 -6.21 6.60
C TRP A 51 -19.67 -5.77 7.87
N LEU A 52 -19.58 -4.46 8.09
CA LEU A 52 -18.98 -3.88 9.29
C LEU A 52 -19.72 -4.33 10.56
N LEU A 53 -21.05 -4.36 10.48
CA LEU A 53 -21.93 -4.66 11.60
C LEU A 53 -22.14 -6.16 11.81
N SER A 54 -21.99 -6.97 10.77
CA SER A 54 -22.29 -8.41 10.81
C SER A 54 -21.15 -9.23 11.38
N SER A 55 -19.95 -9.12 10.81
CA SER A 55 -18.90 -10.12 11.05
C SER A 55 -17.48 -9.61 10.88
N GLY A 56 -16.54 -10.31 11.51
CA GLY A 56 -15.11 -10.06 11.42
C GLY A 56 -14.29 -11.16 12.07
N ARG A 57 -13.02 -10.86 12.36
CA ARG A 57 -12.10 -11.74 13.09
C ARG A 57 -11.01 -10.90 13.75
N PHE A 58 -10.36 -11.43 14.80
CA PHE A 58 -9.14 -10.81 15.31
C PHE A 58 -7.93 -11.11 14.41
N LEU A 59 -7.13 -10.07 14.15
CA LEU A 59 -5.78 -10.16 13.61
C LEU A 59 -4.80 -10.05 14.79
N GLY A 60 -4.22 -11.19 15.18
CA GLY A 60 -3.47 -11.29 16.44
C GLY A 60 -4.39 -11.08 17.64
N ASP A 61 -3.89 -10.45 18.71
CA ASP A 61 -4.62 -10.44 19.99
C ASP A 61 -5.59 -9.26 20.17
N ASN A 62 -5.43 -8.15 19.43
CA ASN A 62 -6.09 -6.88 19.76
C ASN A 62 -6.65 -6.09 18.57
N VAL A 63 -6.54 -6.59 17.34
CA VAL A 63 -6.98 -5.83 16.15
C VAL A 63 -8.17 -6.52 15.50
N TRP A 64 -9.35 -5.91 15.61
CA TRP A 64 -10.54 -6.42 14.92
C TRP A 64 -10.51 -6.07 13.43
N GLN A 65 -10.70 -7.08 12.58
CA GLN A 65 -10.83 -6.95 11.13
C GLN A 65 -12.25 -7.31 10.72
N PRO A 66 -13.09 -6.32 10.36
CA PRO A 66 -14.39 -6.59 9.77
C PRO A 66 -14.28 -7.37 8.47
N TYR A 67 -15.34 -8.05 8.08
CA TYR A 67 -15.39 -8.72 6.81
C TYR A 67 -15.38 -7.72 5.65
N GLY A 68 -14.47 -7.90 4.68
CA GLY A 68 -14.51 -7.20 3.40
C GLY A 68 -14.16 -5.70 3.37
N CYS A 69 -13.98 -5.05 4.52
CA CYS A 69 -13.64 -3.63 4.63
C CYS A 69 -12.71 -3.31 5.81
N MET A 70 -12.19 -2.08 5.86
CA MET A 70 -11.24 -1.63 6.89
C MET A 70 -11.84 -0.58 7.83
N LEU A 71 -11.55 -0.73 9.12
CA LEU A 71 -11.83 0.26 10.14
C LEU A 71 -10.85 1.43 10.06
N HIS A 72 -11.36 2.62 10.33
CA HIS A 72 -10.58 3.78 10.70
C HIS A 72 -10.44 3.84 12.23
N LYS A 73 -9.22 4.15 12.71
CA LYS A 73 -8.95 4.39 14.13
C LYS A 73 -9.03 5.89 14.41
N TYR A 74 -10.07 6.25 15.15
CA TYR A 74 -10.40 7.65 15.44
C TYR A 74 -9.49 8.26 16.49
N LYS A 75 -9.03 9.49 16.24
CA LYS A 75 -8.55 10.40 17.28
C LYS A 75 -9.73 11.05 17.99
N SER A 76 -9.53 11.45 19.24
CA SER A 76 -10.57 12.13 20.03
C SER A 76 -11.07 13.41 19.37
N THR A 77 -10.21 14.17 18.69
CA THR A 77 -10.61 15.36 17.92
C THR A 77 -11.53 15.02 16.74
N GLU A 78 -11.27 13.92 16.04
CA GLU A 78 -12.07 13.45 14.90
C GLU A 78 -13.44 12.94 15.36
N ALA A 79 -13.46 12.16 16.46
CA ALA A 79 -14.70 11.68 17.08
C ALA A 79 -15.59 12.86 17.52
N LYS A 80 -15.03 13.85 18.23
CA LYS A 80 -15.76 15.05 18.65
C LYS A 80 -16.31 15.84 17.46
N PHE A 81 -15.50 16.02 16.41
CA PHE A 81 -15.95 16.73 15.20
C PHE A 81 -17.11 16.01 14.51
N CYS A 82 -17.04 14.70 14.34
CA CYS A 82 -18.11 13.92 13.72
C CYS A 82 -19.43 13.98 14.52
N LEU A 83 -19.33 13.95 15.84
CA LEU A 83 -20.47 13.84 16.75
C LEU A 83 -21.04 15.20 17.17
N ARG A 84 -20.48 16.30 16.65
CA ARG A 84 -20.92 17.67 16.97
C ARG A 84 -22.42 17.85 16.73
N GLU A 85 -23.10 18.47 17.70
CA GLU A 85 -24.55 18.74 17.69
C GLU A 85 -25.43 17.48 17.63
N LYS A 86 -24.85 16.27 17.81
CA LYS A 86 -25.62 15.02 17.84
C LYS A 86 -26.07 14.66 19.26
N ARG A 87 -27.21 13.97 19.30
CA ARG A 87 -27.82 13.39 20.50
C ARG A 87 -27.83 11.88 20.33
N ILE A 88 -27.16 11.16 21.22
CA ILE A 88 -26.98 9.71 21.14
C ILE A 88 -27.56 9.09 22.41
N ALA A 89 -28.36 8.04 22.26
CA ALA A 89 -28.96 7.32 23.38
C ALA A 89 -28.50 5.86 23.38
N PHE A 90 -27.81 5.44 24.44
CA PHE A 90 -27.54 4.04 24.75
C PHE A 90 -28.60 3.55 25.74
N VAL A 91 -29.33 2.49 25.41
CA VAL A 91 -30.50 2.03 26.16
C VAL A 91 -30.35 0.55 26.47
N GLY A 92 -30.31 0.19 27.75
CA GLY A 92 -30.15 -1.22 28.11
C GLY A 92 -29.71 -1.49 29.53
N ASP A 93 -29.04 -2.64 29.69
CA ASP A 93 -28.49 -3.12 30.95
C ASP A 93 -27.00 -2.73 31.15
N SER A 94 -26.32 -3.43 32.07
CA SER A 94 -24.92 -3.16 32.40
C SER A 94 -23.95 -3.41 31.25
N ARG A 95 -24.29 -4.25 30.25
CA ARG A 95 -23.46 -4.51 29.07
C ARG A 95 -23.51 -3.34 28.10
N ILE A 96 -24.69 -2.78 27.88
CA ILE A 96 -24.85 -1.55 27.08
C ILE A 96 -24.18 -0.37 27.78
N ARG A 97 -24.23 -0.31 29.12
CA ARG A 97 -23.46 0.69 29.88
C ARG A 97 -21.95 0.57 29.66
N GLN A 98 -21.43 -0.66 29.60
CA GLN A 98 -20.01 -0.89 29.31
C GLN A 98 -19.63 -0.44 27.89
N LEU A 99 -20.48 -0.69 26.91
CA LEU A 99 -20.32 -0.20 25.54
C LEU A 99 -20.36 1.34 25.48
N PHE A 100 -21.28 1.97 26.20
CA PHE A 100 -21.37 3.43 26.36
C PHE A 100 -20.06 4.02 26.88
N TYR A 101 -19.46 3.43 27.93
CA TYR A 101 -18.18 3.92 28.46
C TYR A 101 -17.03 3.79 27.45
N SER A 102 -16.92 2.67 26.73
CA SER A 102 -15.91 2.53 25.67
C SER A 102 -16.13 3.56 24.55
N PHE A 103 -17.38 3.85 24.20
CA PHE A 103 -17.72 4.85 23.18
C PHE A 103 -17.33 6.28 23.61
N ILE A 104 -17.68 6.71 24.82
CA ILE A 104 -17.34 8.07 25.28
C ILE A 104 -15.83 8.24 25.56
N LYS A 105 -15.11 7.16 25.92
CA LYS A 105 -13.64 7.17 26.03
C LYS A 105 -12.96 7.50 24.69
N MET A 106 -13.56 7.13 23.55
CA MET A 106 -13.04 7.53 22.24
C MET A 106 -13.10 9.06 22.05
N MET A 107 -14.15 9.71 22.58
CA MET A 107 -14.29 11.17 22.55
C MET A 107 -13.40 11.86 23.58
N ASN A 108 -13.34 11.33 24.81
CA ASN A 108 -12.53 11.85 25.89
C ASN A 108 -11.89 10.69 26.68
N PRO A 109 -10.58 10.41 26.43
CA PRO A 109 -9.87 9.30 27.06
C PRO A 109 -9.74 9.39 28.58
N GLU A 110 -9.92 10.58 29.17
CA GLU A 110 -9.78 10.80 30.62
C GLU A 110 -11.05 10.42 31.41
N VAL A 111 -12.14 10.09 30.70
CA VAL A 111 -13.41 9.73 31.34
C VAL A 111 -13.25 8.44 32.14
N LYS A 112 -13.53 8.54 33.44
CA LYS A 112 -13.61 7.41 34.35
C LYS A 112 -15.02 6.81 34.32
N GLU A 113 -15.13 5.51 34.58
CA GLU A 113 -16.42 4.82 34.70
C GLU A 113 -17.11 5.19 36.03
N VAL A 114 -17.67 6.41 36.09
CA VAL A 114 -18.28 6.99 37.29
C VAL A 114 -19.80 7.06 37.12
N GLY A 115 -20.54 6.62 38.13
CA GLY A 115 -22.00 6.67 38.17
C GLY A 115 -22.56 5.54 39.02
N ASN A 116 -23.76 5.75 39.55
CA ASN A 116 -24.44 4.71 40.31
C ASN A 116 -24.80 3.53 39.40
N LYS A 117 -24.85 2.34 40.01
CA LYS A 117 -25.35 1.14 39.30
C LYS A 117 -26.86 1.30 39.11
N HIS A 118 -27.34 0.97 37.92
CA HIS A 118 -28.76 0.95 37.55
C HIS A 118 -29.46 2.31 37.44
N GLU A 119 -28.72 3.37 37.08
CA GLU A 119 -29.27 4.72 36.86
C GLU A 119 -28.93 5.24 35.46
N ASN A 120 -29.66 6.28 35.03
CA ASN A 120 -29.38 7.01 33.80
C ASN A 120 -28.11 7.85 33.98
N ILE A 121 -27.22 7.84 32.97
CA ILE A 121 -25.92 8.53 33.03
C ILE A 121 -25.81 9.47 31.83
N PRO A 122 -25.86 10.79 32.04
CA PRO A 122 -25.64 11.76 30.98
C PRO A 122 -24.14 12.01 30.77
N PHE A 123 -23.73 12.16 29.52
CA PHE A 123 -22.41 12.66 29.14
C PHE A 123 -22.58 13.80 28.13
N VAL A 124 -21.95 14.94 28.41
CA VAL A 124 -22.02 16.15 27.59
C VAL A 124 -20.60 16.58 27.23
N ASP A 125 -20.34 16.76 25.94
CA ASP A 125 -19.07 17.27 25.41
C ASP A 125 -19.37 18.34 24.35
N GLY A 126 -19.25 19.61 24.76
CA GLY A 126 -19.72 20.75 23.96
C GLY A 126 -21.22 20.68 23.70
N ASP A 127 -21.61 20.77 22.43
CA ASP A 127 -23.02 20.69 21.98
C ASP A 127 -23.52 19.25 21.74
N SER A 128 -22.65 18.25 21.99
CA SER A 128 -22.97 16.84 21.76
C SER A 128 -23.40 16.19 23.06
N THR A 129 -24.48 15.40 23.04
CA THR A 129 -24.97 14.67 24.22
C THR A 129 -25.02 13.17 23.95
N VAL A 130 -24.44 12.39 24.86
CA VAL A 130 -24.48 10.93 24.84
C VAL A 130 -25.06 10.48 26.18
N ASN A 131 -26.26 9.91 26.15
CA ASN A 131 -26.96 9.50 27.37
C ASN A 131 -27.04 7.97 27.42
N PHE A 132 -26.67 7.39 28.56
CA PHE A 132 -27.03 6.03 28.90
C PHE A 132 -28.35 6.04 29.69
N LEU A 133 -29.32 5.24 29.25
CA LEU A 133 -30.63 5.08 29.86
C LEU A 133 -30.79 3.63 30.35
N TRP A 134 -31.06 3.48 31.64
CA TRP A 134 -31.22 2.18 32.28
C TRP A 134 -32.61 1.59 32.00
N TYR A 135 -32.67 0.72 30.99
CA TYR A 135 -33.85 -0.06 30.63
C TYR A 135 -33.41 -1.49 30.37
N ALA A 136 -33.21 -2.24 31.45
CA ALA A 136 -32.58 -3.56 31.40
C ALA A 136 -33.46 -4.66 30.78
N GLU A 137 -34.76 -4.42 30.62
CA GLU A 137 -35.75 -5.35 30.07
C GLU A 137 -36.59 -4.70 28.98
N VAL A 138 -37.04 -5.50 28.02
CA VAL A 138 -38.02 -5.06 27.02
C VAL A 138 -39.41 -5.13 27.65
N ASN A 139 -39.81 -4.06 28.33
CA ASN A 139 -41.10 -3.94 29.04
C ASN A 139 -41.84 -2.64 28.65
N ASN A 140 -42.96 -2.37 29.33
CA ASN A 140 -43.77 -1.17 29.07
C ASN A 140 -43.00 0.14 29.28
N SER A 141 -42.08 0.20 30.24
CA SER A 141 -41.27 1.41 30.48
C SER A 141 -40.36 1.72 29.28
N LEU A 142 -39.71 0.71 28.69
CA LEU A 142 -38.94 0.91 27.46
C LEU A 142 -39.86 1.34 26.31
N LYS A 143 -41.03 0.70 26.17
CA LYS A 143 -42.01 1.05 25.14
C LYS A 143 -42.47 2.50 25.25
N GLU A 144 -42.80 2.97 26.45
CA GLU A 144 -43.17 4.36 26.72
C GLU A 144 -42.06 5.33 26.32
N GLN A 145 -40.80 5.03 26.67
CA GLN A 145 -39.66 5.84 26.27
C GLN A 145 -39.52 5.93 24.73
N LEU A 146 -39.70 4.83 24.02
CA LEU A 146 -39.64 4.81 22.55
C LEU A 146 -40.81 5.58 21.92
N MET A 147 -42.01 5.48 22.50
CA MET A 147 -43.19 6.24 22.07
C MET A 147 -43.01 7.75 22.29
N LEU A 148 -42.38 8.17 23.40
CA LEU A 148 -42.05 9.57 23.65
C LEU A 148 -41.13 10.17 22.58
N TRP A 149 -40.20 9.41 22.02
CA TRP A 149 -39.35 9.85 20.91
C TRP A 149 -40.03 9.77 19.54
N THR A 150 -41.10 8.97 19.41
CA THR A 150 -41.80 8.81 18.14
C THR A 150 -42.89 9.87 17.98
N GLU A 151 -43.76 9.96 18.99
CA GLU A 151 -45.03 10.69 18.98
C GLU A 151 -45.04 11.89 19.95
N GLY A 152 -44.11 11.92 20.91
CA GLY A 152 -44.01 12.99 21.89
C GLY A 152 -43.31 14.26 21.38
N SER A 153 -43.34 15.30 22.22
CA SER A 153 -42.61 16.56 22.00
C SER A 153 -41.12 16.49 22.40
N ALA A 154 -40.67 15.34 22.92
CA ALA A 154 -39.29 15.14 23.32
C ALA A 154 -38.37 15.18 22.10
N SER A 155 -37.19 15.78 22.27
CA SER A 155 -36.19 15.81 21.20
C SER A 155 -35.71 14.41 20.85
N LYS A 156 -35.81 14.05 19.58
CA LYS A 156 -35.42 12.73 19.08
C LYS A 156 -33.90 12.58 19.10
N PRO A 157 -33.34 11.48 19.64
CA PRO A 157 -31.93 11.18 19.45
C PRO A 157 -31.63 10.94 17.96
N HIS A 158 -30.46 11.39 17.52
CA HIS A 158 -29.98 11.12 16.16
C HIS A 158 -29.58 9.66 16.00
N VAL A 159 -29.10 9.04 17.08
CA VAL A 159 -28.66 7.65 17.13
C VAL A 159 -29.19 7.00 18.40
N ILE A 160 -29.74 5.80 18.26
CA ILE A 160 -30.29 4.99 19.35
C ILE A 160 -29.64 3.61 19.30
N ILE A 161 -28.97 3.20 20.38
CA ILE A 161 -28.34 1.89 20.54
C ILE A 161 -29.05 1.15 21.67
N ILE A 162 -29.72 0.04 21.35
CA ILE A 162 -30.58 -0.68 22.28
C ILE A 162 -30.07 -2.11 22.47
N GLY A 163 -30.01 -2.59 23.69
CA GLY A 163 -29.82 -4.02 23.97
C GLY A 163 -30.32 -4.40 25.35
N ALA A 164 -31.19 -5.40 25.43
CA ALA A 164 -31.78 -5.87 26.66
C ALA A 164 -32.25 -7.32 26.49
N ALA A 165 -31.83 -8.21 27.38
CA ALA A 165 -32.38 -9.57 27.50
C ALA A 165 -31.82 -10.32 28.74
N THR A 166 -30.57 -10.06 29.14
CA THR A 166 -29.95 -10.79 30.26
C THR A 166 -30.73 -10.68 31.57
N TRP A 167 -31.35 -9.52 31.83
CA TRP A 167 -32.19 -9.32 33.01
C TRP A 167 -33.50 -10.10 32.94
N SER A 168 -34.15 -10.18 31.77
CA SER A 168 -35.35 -11.01 31.61
C SER A 168 -35.04 -12.50 31.83
N ILE A 169 -33.88 -12.99 31.37
CA ILE A 169 -33.42 -14.35 31.67
C ILE A 169 -33.21 -14.52 33.18
N LYS A 170 -32.51 -13.57 33.81
CA LYS A 170 -32.16 -13.61 35.24
C LYS A 170 -33.39 -13.60 36.14
N LEU A 171 -34.28 -12.62 35.96
CA LEU A 171 -35.45 -12.40 36.82
C LEU A 171 -36.47 -13.55 36.73
N HIS A 172 -36.56 -14.18 35.55
CA HIS A 172 -37.49 -15.28 35.31
C HIS A 172 -36.83 -16.66 35.36
N ASN A 173 -35.58 -16.74 35.85
CA ASN A 173 -34.83 -17.98 36.04
C ASN A 173 -34.75 -18.85 34.76
N GLY A 174 -34.56 -18.23 33.59
CA GLY A 174 -34.40 -18.92 32.30
C GLY A 174 -35.64 -19.68 31.80
N LYS A 175 -36.83 -19.38 32.32
CA LYS A 175 -38.08 -20.05 31.91
C LYS A 175 -38.49 -19.70 30.46
N SER A 176 -38.99 -20.69 29.73
CA SER A 176 -39.50 -20.52 28.36
C SER A 176 -40.68 -19.53 28.26
N GLU A 177 -41.54 -19.46 29.27
CA GLU A 177 -42.64 -18.48 29.32
C GLU A 177 -42.14 -17.03 29.20
N ALA A 178 -41.00 -16.72 29.85
CA ALA A 178 -40.41 -15.39 29.76
C ALA A 178 -39.85 -15.09 28.37
N LEU A 179 -39.35 -16.09 27.64
CA LEU A 179 -38.93 -15.94 26.25
C LEU A 179 -40.13 -15.61 25.34
N PHE A 180 -41.28 -16.26 25.55
CA PHE A 180 -42.51 -15.94 24.80
C PHE A 180 -42.99 -14.51 25.10
N GLN A 181 -42.98 -14.11 26.37
CA GLN A 181 -43.31 -12.73 26.77
C GLN A 181 -42.33 -11.71 26.18
N TYR A 182 -41.02 -12.00 26.20
CA TYR A 182 -39.99 -11.18 25.58
C TYR A 182 -40.24 -11.00 24.08
N LYS A 183 -40.57 -12.09 23.36
CA LYS A 183 -40.92 -12.02 21.93
C LYS A 183 -42.19 -11.19 21.68
N ALA A 184 -43.22 -11.33 22.52
CA ALA A 184 -44.43 -10.51 22.43
C ALA A 184 -44.14 -9.02 22.66
N ASN A 185 -43.31 -8.69 23.66
CA ASN A 185 -42.92 -7.31 23.94
C ASN A 185 -42.07 -6.69 22.82
N LEU A 186 -41.15 -7.47 22.24
CA LEU A 186 -40.41 -7.08 21.04
C LEU A 186 -41.33 -6.78 19.87
N THR A 187 -42.32 -7.65 19.64
CA THR A 187 -43.32 -7.45 18.58
C THR A 187 -44.11 -6.14 18.82
N ALA A 188 -44.44 -5.85 20.07
CA ALA A 188 -45.16 -4.64 20.45
C ALA A 188 -44.37 -3.32 20.29
N ILE A 189 -43.04 -3.38 20.15
CA ILE A 189 -42.18 -2.19 19.91
C ILE A 189 -41.61 -2.14 18.49
N ALA A 190 -41.75 -3.21 17.70
CA ALA A 190 -41.14 -3.32 16.37
C ALA A 190 -41.55 -2.16 15.43
N ASP A 191 -42.84 -1.87 15.34
CA ASP A 191 -43.36 -0.77 14.51
C ASP A 191 -42.85 0.61 14.99
N THR A 192 -42.72 0.80 16.31
CA THR A 192 -42.20 2.03 16.90
C THR A 192 -40.72 2.22 16.54
N LEU A 193 -39.93 1.14 16.59
CA LEU A 193 -38.52 1.17 16.18
C LEU A 193 -38.35 1.46 14.70
N GLU A 194 -39.20 0.88 13.84
CA GLU A 194 -39.21 1.13 12.39
C GLU A 194 -39.56 2.60 12.06
N LYS A 195 -40.51 3.20 12.78
CA LYS A 195 -40.84 4.63 12.66
C LYS A 195 -39.68 5.53 13.12
N LEU A 196 -39.02 5.18 14.23
CA LEU A 196 -37.83 5.91 14.68
C LEU A 196 -36.70 5.82 13.67
N ALA A 197 -36.51 4.65 13.06
CA ALA A 197 -35.47 4.40 12.08
C ALA A 197 -35.64 5.16 10.75
N GLU A 198 -36.75 5.87 10.55
CA GLU A 198 -36.92 6.82 9.43
C GLU A 198 -36.12 8.11 9.61
N HIS A 199 -35.87 8.52 10.85
CA HIS A 199 -35.27 9.81 11.18
C HIS A 199 -34.01 9.67 12.06
N SER A 200 -33.81 8.52 12.68
CA SER A 200 -32.69 8.20 13.57
C SER A 200 -31.99 6.93 13.10
N GLU A 201 -30.70 6.79 13.38
CA GLU A 201 -30.04 5.49 13.22
C GLU A 201 -30.33 4.61 14.43
N VAL A 202 -31.01 3.48 14.23
CA VAL A 202 -31.38 2.55 15.30
C VAL A 202 -30.56 1.27 15.21
N TYR A 203 -29.81 0.98 16.27
CA TYR A 203 -28.98 -0.22 16.40
C TYR A 203 -29.55 -1.13 17.49
N TRP A 204 -29.75 -2.41 17.16
CA TRP A 204 -30.05 -3.47 18.12
C TRP A 204 -28.79 -4.28 18.39
N VAL A 205 -28.32 -4.25 19.64
CA VAL A 205 -27.14 -4.98 20.08
C VAL A 205 -27.54 -6.39 20.48
N LEU A 206 -27.05 -7.37 19.72
CA LEU A 206 -27.21 -8.77 20.09
C LEU A 206 -26.45 -9.02 21.39
N GLN A 207 -27.06 -9.81 22.28
CA GLN A 207 -26.43 -10.15 23.55
C GLN A 207 -25.18 -10.97 23.28
N ASP A 208 -24.02 -10.56 23.78
CA ASP A 208 -22.80 -11.35 23.61
C ASP A 208 -22.81 -12.61 24.52
N PRO A 209 -21.94 -13.61 24.30
CA PRO A 209 -21.89 -14.81 25.13
C PRO A 209 -21.49 -14.51 26.58
N VAL A 210 -21.62 -15.53 27.43
CA VAL A 210 -21.19 -15.53 28.83
C VAL A 210 -20.21 -16.67 29.08
N TYR A 211 -19.29 -16.47 30.02
CA TYR A 211 -18.42 -17.54 30.50
C TYR A 211 -19.07 -18.21 31.71
N GLU A 212 -19.80 -19.28 31.45
CA GLU A 212 -20.74 -19.91 32.39
C GLU A 212 -20.07 -20.36 33.69
N ASP A 213 -18.84 -20.85 33.62
CA ASP A 213 -18.09 -21.39 34.77
C ASP A 213 -17.76 -20.35 35.84
N VAL A 214 -17.70 -19.06 35.47
CA VAL A 214 -17.30 -17.95 36.36
C VAL A 214 -18.51 -17.11 36.78
N LEU A 215 -19.71 -17.41 36.26
CA LEU A 215 -20.92 -16.73 36.67
C LEU A 215 -21.21 -16.98 38.16
N SER A 216 -21.58 -15.91 38.86
CA SER A 216 -22.06 -16.03 40.25
C SER A 216 -23.36 -16.84 40.30
N GLU A 217 -23.65 -17.48 41.46
CA GLU A 217 -24.88 -18.26 41.65
C GLU A 217 -26.15 -17.48 41.22
N SER A 218 -26.18 -16.17 41.50
CA SER A 218 -27.30 -15.29 41.14
C SER A 218 -27.50 -15.07 39.62
N ARG A 219 -26.58 -15.55 38.79
CA ARG A 219 -26.54 -15.37 37.33
C ARG A 219 -26.45 -16.68 36.55
N LYS A 220 -26.35 -17.84 37.22
CA LYS A 220 -26.18 -19.15 36.57
C LYS A 220 -27.31 -19.54 35.60
N MET A 221 -28.50 -18.96 35.75
CA MET A 221 -29.60 -19.16 34.80
C MET A 221 -29.34 -18.52 33.43
N ILE A 222 -28.38 -17.59 33.31
CA ILE A 222 -27.99 -16.97 32.06
C ILE A 222 -27.00 -17.90 31.36
N THR A 223 -27.49 -18.84 30.56
CA THR A 223 -26.65 -19.73 29.75
C THR A 223 -26.49 -19.20 28.33
N ASN A 224 -25.47 -19.66 27.60
CA ASN A 224 -25.30 -19.31 26.19
C ASN A 224 -26.45 -19.82 25.32
N GLU A 225 -27.07 -20.95 25.69
CA GLU A 225 -28.29 -21.44 25.06
C GLU A 225 -29.44 -20.43 25.20
N GLN A 226 -29.69 -19.93 26.42
CA GLN A 226 -30.70 -18.88 26.65
C GLN A 226 -30.38 -17.62 25.85
N ILE A 227 -29.13 -17.17 25.85
CA ILE A 227 -28.69 -16.01 25.07
C ILE A 227 -28.98 -16.20 23.57
N ASN A 228 -28.70 -17.38 23.03
CA ASN A 228 -28.99 -17.70 21.63
C ASN A 228 -30.48 -17.61 21.32
N LEU A 229 -31.34 -18.20 22.16
CA LEU A 229 -32.79 -18.16 22.00
C LEU A 229 -33.34 -16.73 22.02
N TYR A 230 -32.86 -15.88 22.93
CA TYR A 230 -33.28 -14.48 23.01
C TYR A 230 -32.77 -13.64 21.83
N ASN A 231 -31.56 -13.90 21.35
CA ASN A 231 -31.04 -13.26 20.14
C ASN A 231 -31.83 -13.69 18.90
N GLU A 232 -32.17 -14.97 18.76
CA GLU A 232 -33.02 -15.47 17.67
C GLU A 232 -34.42 -14.84 17.72
N ALA A 233 -35.00 -14.69 18.91
CA ALA A 233 -36.26 -13.99 19.09
C ALA A 233 -36.17 -12.51 18.65
N ALA A 234 -35.07 -11.82 18.98
CA ALA A 234 -34.83 -10.44 18.55
C ALA A 234 -34.66 -10.33 17.03
N VAL A 235 -33.81 -11.16 16.42
CA VAL A 235 -33.58 -11.15 14.97
C VAL A 235 -34.85 -11.51 14.21
N SER A 236 -35.54 -12.59 14.59
CA SER A 236 -36.76 -13.01 13.89
C SER A 236 -37.91 -12.01 13.97
N THR A 237 -37.94 -11.17 15.01
CA THR A 237 -39.02 -10.18 15.22
C THR A 237 -38.68 -8.82 14.62
N LEU A 238 -37.43 -8.36 14.77
CA LEU A 238 -37.01 -7.00 14.37
C LEU A 238 -36.40 -6.94 12.96
N ASN A 239 -35.98 -8.07 12.38
CA ASN A 239 -35.45 -8.12 11.01
C ASN A 239 -36.61 -8.13 10.00
N THR A 240 -37.22 -6.96 9.84
CA THR A 240 -38.34 -6.78 8.89
C THR A 240 -37.84 -6.67 7.45
N SER A 241 -38.74 -6.78 6.48
CA SER A 241 -38.42 -6.59 5.05
C SER A 241 -37.84 -5.21 4.71
N LYS A 242 -38.05 -4.21 5.59
CA LYS A 242 -37.54 -2.85 5.42
C LYS A 242 -36.11 -2.66 5.94
N LYS A 243 -35.58 -3.60 6.73
CA LYS A 243 -34.21 -3.60 7.30
C LYS A 243 -33.76 -2.26 7.90
N LYS A 244 -34.65 -1.50 8.54
CA LYS A 244 -34.29 -0.17 9.06
C LYS A 244 -33.58 -0.24 10.42
N VAL A 245 -33.87 -1.27 11.21
CA VAL A 245 -33.13 -1.57 12.45
C VAL A 245 -31.87 -2.36 12.10
N LYS A 246 -30.71 -1.85 12.49
CA LYS A 246 -29.41 -2.46 12.21
C LYS A 246 -28.97 -3.32 13.38
N PHE A 247 -28.47 -4.54 13.14
CA PHE A 247 -27.98 -5.41 14.19
C PHE A 247 -26.47 -5.25 14.38
N LEU A 248 -26.01 -5.07 15.63
CA LEU A 248 -24.58 -5.05 15.97
C LEU A 248 -24.13 -6.47 16.34
N GLU A 249 -23.87 -7.30 15.33
CA GLU A 249 -23.46 -8.70 15.50
C GLU A 249 -21.94 -8.85 15.64
N ALA A 250 -21.16 -7.95 15.02
CA ALA A 250 -19.70 -7.94 15.10
C ALA A 250 -19.17 -7.87 16.55
N SER A 251 -19.86 -7.14 17.44
CA SER A 251 -19.54 -7.10 18.88
C SER A 251 -19.66 -8.48 19.52
N ARG A 252 -20.75 -9.19 19.22
CA ARG A 252 -21.00 -10.54 19.72
C ARG A 252 -19.96 -11.52 19.18
N GLN A 253 -19.62 -11.44 17.90
CA GLN A 253 -18.63 -12.33 17.31
C GLN A 253 -17.24 -12.11 17.93
N ALA A 254 -16.83 -10.86 18.14
CA ALA A 254 -15.60 -10.54 18.85
C ALA A 254 -15.61 -11.12 20.27
N ALA A 255 -16.71 -11.01 20.98
CA ALA A 255 -16.86 -11.57 22.32
C ALA A 255 -16.82 -13.10 22.35
N MET A 256 -17.26 -13.81 21.31
CA MET A 256 -17.12 -15.28 21.26
C MET A 256 -15.66 -15.75 21.31
N GLU A 257 -14.72 -14.94 20.83
CA GLU A 257 -13.29 -15.27 20.85
C GLU A 257 -12.61 -14.89 22.19
N THR A 258 -13.17 -13.95 22.95
CA THR A 258 -12.50 -13.34 24.12
C THR A 258 -13.23 -13.54 25.45
N ILE A 259 -14.44 -14.09 25.46
CA ILE A 259 -15.29 -14.21 26.66
C ILE A 259 -14.63 -15.00 27.81
N SER A 260 -13.71 -15.92 27.49
CA SER A 260 -12.91 -16.67 28.47
C SER A 260 -12.04 -15.78 29.37
N GLN A 261 -11.78 -14.52 28.96
CA GLN A 261 -11.04 -13.52 29.73
C GLN A 261 -11.94 -12.69 30.67
N SER A 262 -13.24 -12.96 30.70
CA SER A 262 -14.20 -12.27 31.56
C SER A 262 -13.94 -12.55 33.05
N VAL A 263 -13.95 -11.50 33.87
CA VAL A 263 -13.68 -11.61 35.32
C VAL A 263 -14.89 -12.15 36.09
N ASP A 264 -16.10 -11.84 35.64
CA ASP A 264 -17.35 -12.18 36.35
C ASP A 264 -18.32 -13.03 35.53
N GLY A 265 -17.83 -13.57 34.42
CA GLY A 265 -18.57 -14.40 33.47
C GLY A 265 -19.56 -13.66 32.58
N LEU A 266 -19.94 -12.41 32.92
CA LEU A 266 -20.98 -11.65 32.21
C LEU A 266 -20.42 -10.47 31.41
N HIS A 267 -19.49 -9.73 32.00
CA HIS A 267 -18.98 -8.49 31.42
C HIS A 267 -17.77 -8.76 30.54
N LEU A 268 -17.68 -8.02 29.43
CA LEU A 268 -16.63 -8.21 28.44
C LEU A 268 -15.32 -7.53 28.85
N PRO A 269 -14.16 -8.08 28.44
CA PRO A 269 -12.88 -7.38 28.57
C PRO A 269 -12.87 -6.09 27.74
N GLU A 270 -12.06 -5.11 28.17
CA GLU A 270 -11.99 -3.78 27.54
C GLU A 270 -11.66 -3.85 26.05
N SER A 271 -10.73 -4.72 25.65
CA SER A 271 -10.34 -4.93 24.25
C SER A 271 -11.53 -5.25 23.34
N THR A 272 -12.50 -6.01 23.84
CA THR A 272 -13.70 -6.41 23.07
C THR A 272 -14.78 -5.34 23.10
N ARG A 273 -14.96 -4.66 24.23
CA ARG A 273 -15.88 -3.51 24.34
C ARG A 273 -15.49 -2.41 23.36
N ASP A 274 -14.19 -2.19 23.20
CA ASP A 274 -13.63 -1.20 22.28
C ASP A 274 -13.90 -1.56 20.80
N VAL A 275 -14.02 -2.86 20.47
CA VAL A 275 -14.46 -3.29 19.13
C VAL A 275 -15.87 -2.78 18.83
N GLY A 276 -16.82 -3.02 19.74
CA GLY A 276 -18.20 -2.56 19.57
C GLY A 276 -18.27 -1.03 19.42
N ALA A 277 -17.51 -0.29 20.23
CA ALA A 277 -17.43 1.16 20.15
C ALA A 277 -16.82 1.64 18.81
N MET A 278 -15.73 1.02 18.35
CA MET A 278 -15.11 1.34 17.06
C MET A 278 -16.01 1.02 15.87
N VAL A 279 -16.76 -0.09 15.92
CA VAL A 279 -17.73 -0.47 14.88
C VAL A 279 -18.84 0.57 14.78
N LEU A 280 -19.42 0.97 15.92
CA LEU A 280 -20.42 2.04 15.97
C LEU A 280 -19.88 3.37 15.44
N MET A 281 -18.68 3.76 15.88
CA MET A 281 -18.03 5.01 15.41
C MET A 281 -17.81 4.98 13.89
N ASN A 282 -17.29 3.89 13.35
CA ASN A 282 -17.08 3.75 11.91
C ASN A 282 -18.39 3.80 11.12
N SER A 283 -19.46 3.18 11.64
CA SER A 283 -20.79 3.23 11.03
C SER A 283 -21.34 4.66 10.94
N MET A 284 -21.20 5.43 12.01
CA MET A 284 -21.76 6.78 12.13
C MET A 284 -20.92 7.88 11.47
N CYS A 285 -19.59 7.72 11.47
CA CYS A 285 -18.67 8.82 11.18
C CYS A 285 -17.91 8.70 9.85
N ASN A 286 -17.74 7.49 9.29
CA ASN A 286 -16.98 7.33 8.05
C ASN A 286 -17.61 8.08 6.86
N LYS A 287 -18.95 8.22 6.84
CA LYS A 287 -19.66 9.01 5.81
C LYS A 287 -19.37 10.51 5.89
N ILE A 288 -19.05 11.02 7.08
CA ILE A 288 -18.80 12.45 7.36
C ILE A 288 -17.33 12.78 7.15
N LEU A 289 -16.44 12.04 7.82
CA LEU A 289 -15.01 12.31 7.79
C LEU A 289 -14.33 11.81 6.50
N LYS A 290 -14.85 10.74 5.89
CA LYS A 290 -14.27 10.04 4.74
C LYS A 290 -12.76 9.76 4.93
N PRO A 291 -12.38 9.07 6.02
CA PRO A 291 -10.97 8.82 6.33
C PRO A 291 -10.29 7.97 5.26
N ILE A 292 -9.05 8.31 4.91
CA ILE A 292 -8.28 7.66 3.84
C ILE A 292 -7.93 6.21 4.18
N ASP A 293 -7.73 5.89 5.47
CA ASP A 293 -7.34 4.59 6.00
C ASP A 293 -8.54 3.68 6.34
N GLY A 294 -9.77 4.19 6.25
CA GLY A 294 -11.01 3.43 6.41
C GLY A 294 -11.68 3.13 5.07
N SER A 295 -12.44 2.04 4.99
CA SER A 295 -13.29 1.74 3.81
C SER A 295 -14.69 1.24 4.15
N CYS A 296 -14.96 0.89 5.41
CA CYS A 296 -16.30 0.50 5.84
C CYS A 296 -17.26 1.71 5.86
N CYS A 297 -18.54 1.52 5.49
CA CYS A 297 -19.58 2.55 5.51
C CYS A 297 -19.22 3.86 4.78
N GLN A 298 -18.32 3.83 3.78
CA GLN A 298 -17.98 4.99 2.97
C GLN A 298 -18.72 4.97 1.64
N SER A 299 -19.08 6.15 1.15
CA SER A 299 -19.60 6.33 -0.21
C SER A 299 -18.44 6.62 -1.16
N ALA A 300 -18.49 6.05 -2.37
CA ALA A 300 -17.51 6.33 -3.41
C ALA A 300 -17.43 7.86 -3.68
N PRO A 301 -16.21 8.44 -3.74
CA PRO A 301 -16.07 9.86 -4.03
C PRO A 301 -16.54 10.18 -5.46
N PRO A 302 -17.12 11.37 -5.69
CA PRO A 302 -17.46 11.79 -7.04
C PRO A 302 -16.20 11.91 -7.91
N LEU A 303 -16.33 11.59 -9.19
CA LEU A 303 -15.23 11.70 -10.15
C LEU A 303 -14.79 13.17 -10.35
N SER A 304 -13.50 13.45 -10.21
CA SER A 304 -12.92 14.76 -10.52
C SER A 304 -12.98 15.06 -12.03
N VAL A 305 -12.85 16.33 -12.41
CA VAL A 305 -12.83 16.72 -13.83
C VAL A 305 -11.67 16.03 -14.56
N LEU A 306 -10.52 15.93 -13.89
CA LEU A 306 -9.33 15.26 -14.42
C LEU A 306 -9.60 13.77 -14.67
N GLN A 307 -10.23 13.08 -13.73
CA GLN A 307 -10.61 11.68 -13.88
C GLN A 307 -11.61 11.47 -15.02
N LYS A 308 -12.59 12.37 -15.18
CA LYS A 308 -13.56 12.29 -16.30
C LYS A 308 -12.86 12.43 -17.65
N LEU A 309 -11.94 13.39 -17.78
CA LEU A 309 -11.15 13.57 -19.00
C LEU A 309 -10.23 12.38 -19.27
N ALA A 310 -9.53 11.89 -18.25
CA ALA A 310 -8.70 10.69 -18.35
C ALA A 310 -9.54 9.47 -18.78
N ALA A 311 -10.69 9.25 -18.14
CA ALA A 311 -11.61 8.17 -18.49
C ALA A 311 -12.07 8.26 -19.95
N ALA A 312 -12.42 9.45 -20.45
CA ALA A 312 -12.81 9.65 -21.84
C ALA A 312 -11.67 9.25 -22.81
N VAL A 313 -10.43 9.70 -22.55
CA VAL A 313 -9.26 9.37 -23.37
C VAL A 313 -8.94 7.87 -23.35
N LEU A 314 -9.01 7.24 -22.17
CA LEU A 314 -8.77 5.81 -22.01
C LEU A 314 -9.87 4.99 -22.72
N LEU A 315 -11.14 5.40 -22.66
CA LEU A 315 -12.24 4.73 -23.35
C LEU A 315 -12.06 4.78 -24.87
N VAL A 316 -11.73 5.95 -25.44
CA VAL A 316 -11.42 6.06 -26.88
C VAL A 316 -10.26 5.15 -27.25
N SER A 317 -9.23 5.09 -26.43
CA SER A 317 -8.06 4.23 -26.64
C SER A 317 -8.40 2.74 -26.63
N VAL A 318 -9.27 2.31 -25.71
CA VAL A 318 -9.79 0.93 -25.65
C VAL A 318 -10.63 0.59 -26.88
N VAL A 319 -11.52 1.49 -27.31
CA VAL A 319 -12.34 1.29 -28.52
C VAL A 319 -11.45 1.13 -29.75
N CYS A 320 -10.47 2.02 -29.93
CA CYS A 320 -9.48 1.92 -31.00
C CYS A 320 -8.71 0.59 -30.95
N PHE A 321 -8.31 0.15 -29.76
CA PHE A 321 -7.64 -1.14 -29.56
C PHE A 321 -8.50 -2.33 -30.00
N VAL A 322 -9.76 -2.36 -29.59
CA VAL A 322 -10.71 -3.43 -29.93
C VAL A 322 -10.95 -3.47 -31.44
N LEU A 323 -11.18 -2.31 -32.08
CA LEU A 323 -11.39 -2.20 -33.53
C LEU A 323 -10.16 -2.68 -34.32
N LEU A 324 -8.95 -2.30 -33.88
CA LEU A 324 -7.71 -2.75 -34.49
C LEU A 324 -7.50 -4.27 -34.32
N GLY A 325 -7.84 -4.82 -33.16
CA GLY A 325 -7.80 -6.27 -32.88
C GLY A 325 -8.70 -7.06 -33.82
N PHE A 326 -9.96 -6.64 -33.98
CA PHE A 326 -10.91 -7.27 -34.91
C PHE A 326 -10.46 -7.18 -36.38
N SER A 327 -9.87 -6.04 -36.79
CA SER A 327 -9.35 -5.86 -38.15
C SER A 327 -8.15 -6.77 -38.45
N SER A 328 -7.33 -7.06 -37.44
CA SER A 328 -6.17 -7.94 -37.56
C SER A 328 -6.61 -9.40 -37.64
N HIS A 329 -7.56 -9.82 -36.80
CA HIS A 329 -8.11 -11.18 -36.81
C HIS A 329 -8.81 -11.53 -38.12
N ARG A 330 -9.46 -10.55 -38.78
CA ARG A 330 -10.02 -10.72 -40.14
C ARG A 330 -8.96 -10.90 -41.23
N LYS A 331 -7.74 -10.39 -41.04
CA LYS A 331 -6.62 -10.54 -42.01
C LYS A 331 -5.72 -11.74 -41.73
N SER A 332 -5.76 -12.32 -40.53
CA SER A 332 -4.93 -13.47 -40.13
C SER A 332 -5.71 -14.79 -40.15
N ARG A 333 -6.25 -15.17 -41.30
CA ARG A 333 -6.44 -16.60 -41.64
C ARG A 333 -5.41 -16.98 -42.71
N PRO A 334 -4.34 -17.71 -42.35
CA PRO A 334 -3.62 -18.54 -43.31
C PRO A 334 -3.82 -20.03 -42.99
N ALA A 335 -3.79 -20.84 -44.05
CA ALA A 335 -3.83 -22.31 -44.06
C ALA A 335 -2.69 -22.93 -43.22
N PRO A 336 -2.81 -24.21 -42.80
CA PRO A 336 -1.81 -24.84 -41.95
C PRO A 336 -0.63 -25.29 -42.81
N ASP A 337 0.57 -24.77 -42.56
CA ASP A 337 1.78 -25.47 -42.95
C ASP A 337 2.83 -25.39 -41.85
N VAL A 338 3.47 -26.54 -41.70
CA VAL A 338 4.39 -26.98 -40.66
C VAL A 338 5.80 -26.42 -40.92
N GLU A 339 6.62 -26.41 -39.86
CA GLU A 339 8.07 -26.18 -39.84
C GLU A 339 8.62 -24.74 -39.98
N SER A 340 9.15 -24.23 -38.87
CA SER A 340 10.59 -23.96 -38.73
C SER A 340 10.83 -23.06 -37.52
N GLY A 341 11.51 -23.61 -36.52
CA GLY A 341 12.02 -22.87 -35.38
C GLY A 341 13.38 -22.27 -35.69
N GLU A 342 13.47 -20.95 -35.75
CA GLU A 342 14.69 -20.17 -35.49
C GLU A 342 14.32 -18.72 -35.18
N GLU A 343 14.53 -18.30 -33.92
CA GLU A 343 14.42 -16.90 -33.49
C GLU A 343 15.60 -16.10 -34.08
N LYS A 344 15.41 -15.56 -35.30
CA LYS A 344 16.36 -14.61 -35.88
C LYS A 344 16.23 -13.24 -35.23
N LYS A 345 17.34 -12.76 -34.64
CA LYS A 345 17.59 -11.34 -34.36
C LYS A 345 17.40 -10.52 -35.63
N HIS A 346 16.46 -9.59 -35.64
CA HIS A 346 16.39 -8.57 -36.70
C HIS A 346 17.53 -7.56 -36.55
N PRO A 347 18.34 -7.31 -37.60
CA PRO A 347 19.21 -6.14 -37.66
C PRO A 347 18.35 -4.88 -37.82
N ALA A 348 18.87 -3.76 -37.34
CA ALA A 348 18.29 -2.44 -37.51
C ALA A 348 18.17 -2.10 -39.01
N ALA A 349 16.94 -2.15 -39.54
CA ALA A 349 16.59 -1.56 -40.83
C ALA A 349 15.68 -0.35 -40.59
N VAL A 350 16.15 0.80 -41.07
CA VAL A 350 15.41 2.06 -41.14
C VAL A 350 14.27 1.87 -42.15
N GLY A 351 13.00 2.02 -41.74
CA GLY A 351 11.86 1.98 -42.65
C GLY A 351 10.49 1.90 -41.96
N GLN A 352 9.70 2.97 -42.09
CA GLN A 352 8.26 3.12 -41.77
C GLN A 352 7.75 2.67 -40.40
N LEU A 353 7.44 3.66 -39.54
CA LEU A 353 6.72 3.47 -38.29
C LEU A 353 5.29 2.97 -38.57
N ASN A 354 5.03 1.69 -38.40
CA ASN A 354 3.66 1.15 -38.45
C ASN A 354 2.87 1.69 -37.24
N PRO A 355 1.87 2.58 -37.42
CA PRO A 355 1.19 3.27 -36.31
C PRO A 355 0.40 2.31 -35.41
N LYS A 356 0.18 1.06 -35.85
CA LYS A 356 -0.55 0.03 -35.11
C LYS A 356 0.11 -0.36 -33.79
N GLY A 357 1.44 -0.39 -33.72
CA GLY A 357 2.16 -0.81 -32.52
C GLY A 357 1.91 0.11 -31.31
N PRO A 358 2.18 1.43 -31.44
CA PRO A 358 1.93 2.39 -30.36
C PRO A 358 0.47 2.50 -29.93
N LEU A 359 -0.46 2.45 -30.90
CA LEU A 359 -1.90 2.43 -30.61
C LEU A 359 -2.31 1.19 -29.78
N LEU A 360 -1.76 0.03 -30.09
CA LEU A 360 -1.97 -1.19 -29.31
C LEU A 360 -1.42 -1.05 -27.88
N ALA A 361 -0.24 -0.44 -27.73
CA ALA A 361 0.38 -0.21 -26.43
C ALA A 361 -0.46 0.73 -25.54
N ILE A 362 -1.01 1.82 -26.10
CA ILE A 362 -1.91 2.74 -25.39
C ILE A 362 -3.21 2.03 -25.00
N GLY A 363 -3.78 1.20 -25.88
CA GLY A 363 -4.96 0.40 -25.58
C GLY A 363 -4.76 -0.55 -24.39
N LYS A 364 -3.65 -1.30 -24.40
CA LYS A 364 -3.28 -2.16 -23.27
C LYS A 364 -3.05 -1.38 -21.98
N MET A 365 -2.34 -0.25 -22.06
CA MET A 365 -2.14 0.64 -20.93
C MET A 365 -3.48 1.09 -20.35
N SER A 366 -4.46 1.40 -21.20
CA SER A 366 -5.78 1.84 -20.78
C SER A 366 -6.57 0.75 -20.04
N LEU A 367 -6.48 -0.50 -20.47
CA LEU A 367 -7.06 -1.64 -19.75
C LEU A 367 -6.41 -1.84 -18.38
N ILE A 368 -5.09 -1.69 -18.29
CA ILE A 368 -4.36 -1.81 -17.02
C ILE A 368 -4.73 -0.67 -16.06
N MET A 369 -4.85 0.56 -16.56
CA MET A 369 -5.27 1.71 -15.76
C MET A 369 -6.71 1.54 -15.26
N LEU A 370 -7.62 1.02 -16.10
CA LEU A 370 -8.97 0.66 -15.68
C LEU A 370 -8.92 -0.39 -14.57
N TYR A 371 -8.14 -1.46 -14.72
CA TYR A 371 -7.97 -2.46 -13.68
C TYR A 371 -7.50 -1.86 -12.35
N PHE A 372 -6.49 -0.98 -12.37
CA PHE A 372 -6.03 -0.33 -11.14
C PHE A 372 -7.11 0.54 -10.50
N TYR A 373 -7.86 1.29 -11.32
CA TYR A 373 -8.97 2.10 -10.84
C TYR A 373 -10.04 1.23 -10.16
N LEU A 374 -10.37 0.07 -10.74
CA LEU A 374 -11.34 -0.87 -10.17
C LEU A 374 -10.85 -1.52 -8.86
N CYS A 375 -9.55 -1.72 -8.71
CA CYS A 375 -8.94 -2.27 -7.49
C CYS A 375 -8.93 -1.30 -6.31
N ASP A 376 -8.57 -0.04 -6.56
CA ASP A 376 -8.31 0.93 -5.49
C ASP A 376 -9.50 1.87 -5.24
N ARG A 377 -10.04 2.46 -6.31
CA ARG A 377 -11.05 3.53 -6.26
C ARG A 377 -12.48 3.02 -6.40
N ALA A 378 -12.71 1.93 -7.13
CA ALA A 378 -14.02 1.29 -7.14
C ALA A 378 -14.13 0.36 -5.92
N ASP A 379 -15.27 0.40 -5.23
CA ASP A 379 -15.57 -0.54 -4.15
C ASP A 379 -16.07 -1.87 -4.73
N ILE A 380 -15.31 -2.46 -5.67
CA ILE A 380 -15.61 -3.78 -6.25
C ILE A 380 -14.94 -4.86 -5.41
N PHE A 381 -13.65 -4.70 -5.14
CA PHE A 381 -12.87 -5.66 -4.38
C PHE A 381 -12.91 -5.36 -2.88
N MET A 382 -12.62 -6.38 -2.08
CA MET A 382 -12.57 -6.30 -0.62
C MET A 382 -11.23 -5.75 -0.14
N LYS A 383 -11.22 -5.12 1.03
CA LYS A 383 -10.03 -4.49 1.63
C LYS A 383 -9.85 -4.95 3.07
N GLU A 384 -8.63 -5.36 3.43
CA GLU A 384 -8.27 -5.78 4.79
C GLU A 384 -7.17 -4.89 5.39
N GLN A 385 -7.17 -4.74 6.71
CA GLN A 385 -6.14 -3.99 7.43
C GLN A 385 -4.81 -4.70 7.36
N LYS A 386 -3.73 -3.91 7.32
CA LYS A 386 -2.37 -4.44 7.46
C LYS A 386 -2.10 -4.82 8.90
N PHE A 387 -1.62 -6.05 9.09
CA PHE A 387 -1.20 -6.54 10.40
C PHE A 387 0.17 -7.22 10.29
N TYR A 388 1.11 -6.76 11.12
CA TYR A 388 2.46 -7.28 11.13
C TYR A 388 2.58 -8.52 12.02
N THR A 389 3.14 -9.60 11.45
CA THR A 389 3.67 -10.72 12.21
C THR A 389 5.07 -11.05 11.71
N HIS A 390 5.94 -11.57 12.59
CA HIS A 390 7.28 -12.00 12.20
C HIS A 390 7.24 -13.07 11.09
N SER A 391 6.34 -14.04 11.20
CA SER A 391 6.14 -15.11 10.22
C SER A 391 5.75 -14.57 8.85
N ALA A 392 4.82 -13.61 8.78
CA ALA A 392 4.37 -13.02 7.51
C ALA A 392 5.47 -12.26 6.77
N PHE A 393 6.52 -11.80 7.47
CA PHE A 393 7.66 -11.14 6.85
C PHE A 393 8.80 -12.11 6.52
N PHE A 394 9.25 -12.92 7.49
CA PHE A 394 10.46 -13.73 7.34
C PHE A 394 10.25 -14.99 6.48
N ILE A 395 9.05 -15.60 6.48
CA ILE A 395 8.81 -16.80 5.65
C ILE A 395 8.89 -16.48 4.15
N PRO A 396 8.18 -15.46 3.62
CA PRO A 396 8.35 -15.08 2.22
C PRO A 396 9.78 -14.64 1.89
N LEU A 397 10.45 -13.97 2.83
CA LEU A 397 11.84 -13.55 2.68
C LEU A 397 12.77 -14.75 2.45
N ILE A 398 12.67 -15.79 3.28
CA ILE A 398 13.47 -17.02 3.13
C ILE A 398 13.18 -17.68 1.78
N TYR A 399 11.90 -17.79 1.40
CA TYR A 399 11.50 -18.41 0.15
C TYR A 399 12.11 -17.71 -1.08
N ILE A 400 12.08 -16.37 -1.13
CA ILE A 400 12.66 -15.64 -2.27
C ILE A 400 14.19 -15.78 -2.34
N PHE A 401 14.89 -15.85 -1.20
CA PHE A 401 16.35 -16.06 -1.18
C PHE A 401 16.72 -17.47 -1.60
N VAL A 402 15.98 -18.48 -1.16
CA VAL A 402 16.15 -19.86 -1.61
C VAL A 402 15.98 -19.95 -3.14
N LEU A 403 14.92 -19.37 -3.70
CA LEU A 403 14.75 -19.30 -5.15
C LEU A 403 15.92 -18.56 -5.83
N GLY A 404 16.35 -17.43 -5.28
CA GLY A 404 17.49 -16.67 -5.79
C GLY A 404 18.77 -17.50 -5.92
N VAL A 405 19.06 -18.33 -4.91
CA VAL A 405 20.23 -19.24 -4.90
C VAL A 405 20.10 -20.33 -5.97
N PHE A 406 18.92 -20.95 -6.12
CA PHE A 406 18.69 -22.01 -7.11
C PHE A 406 18.87 -21.55 -8.56
N TYR A 407 18.58 -20.28 -8.86
CA TYR A 407 18.73 -19.69 -10.20
C TYR A 407 20.05 -18.91 -10.37
N SER A 408 21.16 -19.47 -9.87
CA SER A 408 22.49 -18.87 -10.03
C SER A 408 23.14 -19.24 -11.37
N GLU A 409 23.62 -18.25 -12.10
CA GLU A 409 24.29 -18.39 -13.39
C GLU A 409 25.69 -17.73 -13.38
N ASN A 410 26.54 -18.15 -14.32
CA ASN A 410 27.86 -17.53 -14.50
C ASN A 410 27.71 -16.19 -15.23
N SER A 411 28.33 -15.15 -14.67
CA SER A 411 28.40 -13.81 -15.26
C SER A 411 29.29 -13.80 -16.50
N LYS A 412 28.90 -12.99 -17.49
CA LYS A 412 29.72 -12.78 -18.72
C LYS A 412 30.93 -11.90 -18.47
N GLU A 413 30.80 -10.96 -17.55
CA GLU A 413 31.85 -9.99 -17.19
C GLU A 413 32.23 -10.14 -15.72
N THR A 414 33.51 -10.06 -15.40
CA THR A 414 34.03 -10.12 -14.02
C THR A 414 34.36 -8.74 -13.45
N LYS A 415 33.90 -7.67 -14.10
CA LYS A 415 34.07 -6.30 -13.61
C LYS A 415 33.26 -6.06 -12.34
N LEU A 416 33.79 -5.24 -11.44
CA LEU A 416 33.07 -4.83 -10.23
C LEU A 416 31.76 -4.11 -10.61
N LEU A 417 30.65 -4.52 -9.98
CA LEU A 417 29.30 -3.99 -10.24
C LEU A 417 28.93 -3.99 -11.72
N ASN A 418 29.11 -5.13 -12.38
CA ASN A 418 28.68 -5.29 -13.76
C ASN A 418 27.13 -5.13 -13.91
N ARG A 419 26.65 -5.08 -15.16
CA ARG A 419 25.23 -4.85 -15.42
C ARG A 419 24.33 -5.96 -14.84
N GLU A 420 24.76 -7.22 -14.91
CA GLU A 420 24.01 -8.38 -14.42
C GLU A 420 23.88 -8.37 -12.89
N GLN A 421 24.96 -8.02 -12.17
CA GLN A 421 25.00 -7.85 -10.72
C GLN A 421 24.23 -6.63 -10.24
N THR A 422 24.28 -5.51 -10.95
CA THR A 422 23.49 -4.33 -10.58
C THR A 422 22.01 -4.58 -10.77
N ASP A 423 21.60 -5.30 -11.82
CA ASP A 423 20.22 -5.74 -11.99
C ASP A 423 19.83 -6.78 -10.92
N GLU A 424 20.69 -7.75 -10.60
CA GLU A 424 20.49 -8.69 -9.48
C GLU A 424 20.27 -7.93 -8.16
N TRP A 425 21.15 -6.96 -7.87
CA TRP A 425 21.09 -6.17 -6.66
C TRP A 425 19.77 -5.39 -6.55
N LYS A 426 19.35 -4.74 -7.64
CA LYS A 426 18.03 -4.09 -7.69
C LYS A 426 16.90 -5.08 -7.44
N GLY A 427 16.94 -6.24 -8.10
CA GLY A 427 15.88 -7.24 -8.02
C GLY A 427 15.62 -7.73 -6.61
N TRP A 428 16.66 -8.21 -5.90
CA TRP A 428 16.44 -8.70 -4.54
C TRP A 428 16.04 -7.57 -3.60
N MET A 429 16.64 -6.37 -3.72
CA MET A 429 16.24 -5.22 -2.91
C MET A 429 14.76 -4.87 -3.13
N GLN A 430 14.30 -4.90 -4.40
CA GLN A 430 12.92 -4.63 -4.74
C GLN A 430 11.98 -5.63 -4.09
N LEU A 431 12.28 -6.93 -4.18
CA LEU A 431 11.45 -7.97 -3.58
C LEU A 431 11.37 -7.83 -2.05
N VAL A 432 12.48 -7.49 -1.39
CA VAL A 432 12.48 -7.22 0.06
C VAL A 432 11.61 -6.00 0.41
N ILE A 433 11.72 -4.91 -0.35
CA ILE A 433 10.90 -3.71 -0.19
C ILE A 433 9.41 -4.01 -0.39
N LEU A 434 9.08 -4.87 -1.35
CA LEU A 434 7.70 -5.29 -1.63
C LEU A 434 7.11 -6.12 -0.47
N ILE A 435 7.84 -7.13 0.02
CA ILE A 435 7.43 -7.94 1.19
C ILE A 435 7.25 -7.05 2.42
N TYR A 436 8.15 -6.10 2.63
CA TYR A 436 8.07 -5.13 3.72
C TYR A 436 6.77 -4.31 3.72
N HIS A 437 6.30 -3.84 2.55
CA HIS A 437 5.11 -3.01 2.46
C HIS A 437 3.81 -3.80 2.61
N ILE A 438 3.74 -5.02 2.08
CA ILE A 438 2.55 -5.88 2.20
C ILE A 438 2.41 -6.43 3.63
N SER A 439 3.52 -6.81 4.28
CA SER A 439 3.49 -7.37 5.64
C SER A 439 3.34 -6.31 6.74
N GLY A 440 3.39 -5.01 6.41
CA GLY A 440 3.35 -3.93 7.41
C GLY A 440 4.58 -3.89 8.32
N ALA A 441 5.74 -4.40 7.87
CA ALA A 441 6.95 -4.53 8.68
C ALA A 441 7.58 -3.20 9.13
N SER A 442 7.00 -2.06 8.74
CA SER A 442 7.37 -0.74 9.22
C SER A 442 7.17 -0.57 10.74
N ALA A 443 6.32 -1.39 11.36
CA ALA A 443 6.12 -1.43 12.81
C ALA A 443 7.37 -1.95 13.55
N PHE A 444 8.15 -2.82 12.93
CA PHE A 444 9.37 -3.37 13.52
C PHE A 444 10.60 -2.56 13.09
N ILE A 445 11.12 -1.76 14.02
CA ILE A 445 12.19 -0.77 13.78
C ILE A 445 13.44 -1.38 13.11
N PRO A 446 13.97 -2.55 13.53
CA PRO A 446 15.19 -3.09 12.92
C PRO A 446 15.02 -3.37 11.43
N VAL A 447 13.87 -3.95 11.03
CA VAL A 447 13.56 -4.18 9.61
C VAL A 447 13.37 -2.87 8.87
N TYR A 448 12.67 -1.90 9.47
CA TYR A 448 12.53 -0.55 8.91
C TYR A 448 13.91 0.05 8.57
N MET A 449 14.88 0.02 9.49
CA MET A 449 16.22 0.58 9.26
C MET A 449 16.98 -0.13 8.12
N HIS A 450 16.92 -1.46 8.05
CA HIS A 450 17.54 -2.20 6.94
C HIS A 450 16.91 -1.84 5.59
N VAL A 451 15.58 -1.75 5.53
CA VAL A 451 14.86 -1.33 4.31
C VAL A 451 15.23 0.10 3.91
N ARG A 452 15.45 1.00 4.87
CA ARG A 452 15.96 2.35 4.60
C ARG A 452 17.34 2.32 3.95
N VAL A 453 18.25 1.43 4.36
CA VAL A 453 19.55 1.23 3.68
C VAL A 453 19.35 0.74 2.25
N LEU A 454 18.36 -0.12 1.98
CA LEU A 454 18.08 -0.57 0.60
C LEU A 454 17.61 0.59 -0.30
N VAL A 455 16.80 1.51 0.23
CA VAL A 455 16.40 2.73 -0.50
C VAL A 455 17.61 3.64 -0.76
N ALA A 456 18.48 3.83 0.23
CA ALA A 456 19.73 4.56 0.06
C ALA A 456 20.65 3.89 -0.99
N ALA A 457 20.72 2.55 -1.00
CA ALA A 457 21.48 1.78 -1.99
C ALA A 457 20.95 1.99 -3.42
N TYR A 458 19.64 2.10 -3.61
CA TYR A 458 19.04 2.47 -4.90
C TYR A 458 19.49 3.85 -5.40
N LEU A 459 19.51 4.84 -4.51
CA LEU A 459 20.00 6.19 -4.84
C LEU A 459 21.51 6.19 -5.08
N PHE A 460 22.27 5.42 -4.31
CA PHE A 460 23.70 5.21 -4.53
C PHE A 460 23.97 4.63 -5.93
N GLN A 461 23.23 3.59 -6.34
CA GLN A 461 23.34 3.03 -7.68
C GLN A 461 22.97 4.03 -8.78
N THR A 462 21.99 4.90 -8.52
CA THR A 462 21.62 6.00 -9.43
C THR A 462 22.79 6.96 -9.61
N GLY A 463 23.42 7.38 -8.51
CA GLY A 463 24.66 8.17 -8.51
C GLY A 463 25.79 7.49 -9.28
N TYR A 464 26.09 6.24 -8.94
CA TYR A 464 27.15 5.44 -9.57
C TYR A 464 26.94 5.28 -11.09
N GLY A 465 25.75 4.86 -11.50
CA GLY A 465 25.46 4.52 -12.90
C GLY A 465 25.42 5.75 -13.81
N HIS A 466 24.75 6.83 -13.39
CA HIS A 466 24.66 8.04 -14.20
C HIS A 466 25.99 8.81 -14.24
N PHE A 467 26.71 8.89 -13.13
CA PHE A 467 28.06 9.48 -13.13
C PHE A 467 29.00 8.73 -14.06
N SER A 468 29.06 7.39 -13.94
CA SER A 468 29.91 6.55 -14.80
C SER A 468 29.58 6.73 -16.28
N PHE A 469 28.30 6.85 -16.61
CA PHE A 469 27.85 7.12 -17.98
C PHE A 469 28.36 8.47 -18.50
N PHE A 470 28.14 9.56 -17.76
CA PHE A 470 28.56 10.90 -18.20
C PHE A 470 30.09 11.04 -18.25
N TRP A 471 30.81 10.46 -17.29
CA TRP A 471 32.26 10.48 -17.24
C TRP A 471 32.91 9.73 -18.41
N LEU A 472 32.40 8.53 -18.74
CA LEU A 472 32.97 7.68 -19.78
C LEU A 472 32.53 8.07 -21.19
N LYS A 473 31.23 8.38 -21.39
CA LYS A 473 30.68 8.64 -22.73
C LYS A 473 30.66 10.12 -23.11
N GLY A 474 30.58 11.03 -22.13
CA GLY A 474 30.49 12.47 -22.37
C GLY A 474 29.24 12.91 -23.15
N ASP A 475 28.18 12.10 -23.14
CA ASP A 475 26.91 12.42 -23.81
C ASP A 475 25.99 13.19 -22.86
N PHE A 476 25.95 14.51 -23.05
CA PHE A 476 25.06 15.45 -22.36
C PHE A 476 23.85 15.85 -23.22
N GLY A 477 23.53 15.07 -24.26
CA GLY A 477 22.45 15.38 -25.19
C GLY A 477 21.07 15.38 -24.53
N LEU A 478 20.22 16.35 -24.92
CA LEU A 478 18.82 16.48 -24.45
C LEU A 478 18.02 15.20 -24.67
N TYR A 479 18.25 14.49 -25.79
CA TYR A 479 17.59 13.22 -26.11
C TYR A 479 17.74 12.18 -24.99
N ARG A 480 18.94 12.02 -24.44
CA ARG A 480 19.21 11.05 -23.38
C ARG A 480 18.52 11.44 -22.08
N VAL A 481 18.57 12.72 -21.74
CA VAL A 481 17.90 13.28 -20.55
C VAL A 481 16.40 13.01 -20.62
N CYS A 482 15.76 13.37 -21.74
CA CYS A 482 14.34 13.11 -21.95
C CYS A 482 14.02 11.62 -21.90
N GLN A 483 14.87 10.75 -22.46
CA GLN A 483 14.66 9.30 -22.45
C GLN A 483 14.66 8.73 -21.02
N VAL A 484 15.57 9.19 -20.18
CA VAL A 484 15.62 8.78 -18.77
C VAL A 484 14.41 9.33 -18.01
N LEU A 485 14.10 10.63 -18.16
CA LEU A 485 12.97 11.26 -17.49
C LEU A 485 11.63 10.63 -17.88
N PHE A 486 11.41 10.29 -19.14
CA PHE A 486 10.18 9.63 -19.56
C PHE A 486 10.05 8.23 -18.96
N ARG A 487 11.12 7.42 -19.00
CA ARG A 487 11.10 6.08 -18.40
C ARG A 487 10.83 6.10 -16.90
N LEU A 488 11.36 7.09 -16.17
CA LEU A 488 11.12 7.21 -14.73
C LEU A 488 9.69 7.66 -14.42
N ASN A 489 9.17 8.64 -15.18
CA ASN A 489 7.97 9.38 -14.76
C ASN A 489 6.68 8.99 -15.51
N PHE A 490 6.76 8.34 -16.67
CA PHE A 490 5.59 8.08 -17.52
C PHE A 490 4.45 7.37 -16.78
N LEU A 491 4.74 6.23 -16.13
CA LEU A 491 3.74 5.46 -15.40
C LEU A 491 3.11 6.29 -14.27
N VAL A 492 3.92 6.99 -13.47
CA VAL A 492 3.43 7.80 -12.35
C VAL A 492 2.56 8.95 -12.82
N VAL A 493 2.96 9.66 -13.87
CA VAL A 493 2.16 10.76 -14.43
C VAL A 493 0.79 10.25 -14.89
N VAL A 494 0.74 9.12 -15.59
CA VAL A 494 -0.55 8.52 -16.00
C VAL A 494 -1.39 8.12 -14.78
N LEU A 495 -0.77 7.55 -13.74
CA LEU A 495 -1.46 7.21 -12.51
C LEU A 495 -2.00 8.42 -11.77
N CYS A 496 -1.25 9.52 -11.68
CA CYS A 496 -1.72 10.76 -11.07
C CYS A 496 -3.00 11.26 -11.74
N LEU A 497 -3.09 11.20 -13.07
CA LEU A 497 -4.27 11.61 -13.83
C LEU A 497 -5.47 10.67 -13.60
N VAL A 498 -5.26 9.37 -13.51
CA VAL A 498 -6.34 8.36 -13.36
C VAL A 498 -6.80 8.24 -11.92
N MET A 499 -5.89 8.33 -10.95
CA MET A 499 -6.14 8.09 -9.53
C MET A 499 -6.46 9.36 -8.75
N ASP A 500 -6.26 10.53 -9.35
CA ASP A 500 -6.41 11.85 -8.72
C ASP A 500 -5.57 11.98 -7.45
N ARG A 501 -4.28 11.62 -7.57
CA ARG A 501 -3.31 11.69 -6.47
C ARG A 501 -2.11 12.55 -6.83
N PRO A 502 -1.60 13.35 -5.88
CA PRO A 502 -0.46 14.21 -6.14
C PRO A 502 0.79 13.39 -6.48
N TYR A 503 1.67 13.96 -7.27
CA TYR A 503 2.90 13.30 -7.74
C TYR A 503 3.79 12.82 -6.58
N GLN A 504 3.82 13.56 -5.48
CA GLN A 504 4.53 13.20 -4.25
C GLN A 504 4.00 11.93 -3.56
N PHE A 505 2.78 11.48 -3.85
CA PHE A 505 2.26 10.21 -3.33
C PHE A 505 3.16 9.03 -3.71
N TYR A 506 3.75 9.06 -4.90
CA TYR A 506 4.70 8.07 -5.40
C TYR A 506 6.16 8.48 -5.12
N TYR A 507 6.43 9.00 -3.90
CA TYR A 507 7.64 9.75 -3.49
C TYR A 507 8.99 9.27 -4.04
N PHE A 508 9.17 7.96 -4.26
CA PHE A 508 10.42 7.40 -4.77
C PHE A 508 10.76 7.91 -6.19
N VAL A 509 9.75 8.07 -7.04
CA VAL A 509 9.93 8.54 -8.42
C VAL A 509 10.31 10.02 -8.49
N PRO A 510 9.58 10.95 -7.83
CA PRO A 510 10.03 12.33 -7.66
C PRO A 510 11.45 12.43 -7.12
N LEU A 511 11.80 11.60 -6.12
CA LEU A 511 13.13 11.59 -5.50
C LEU A 511 14.23 11.18 -6.46
N VAL A 512 14.08 10.06 -7.19
CA VAL A 512 15.07 9.60 -8.17
C VAL A 512 15.18 10.58 -9.34
N THR A 513 14.06 11.13 -9.81
CA THR A 513 14.03 12.14 -10.87
C THR A 513 14.77 13.42 -10.45
N PHE A 514 14.56 13.89 -9.22
CA PHE A 514 15.30 15.03 -8.66
C PHE A 514 16.81 14.76 -8.62
N TRP A 515 17.21 13.61 -8.07
CA TRP A 515 18.63 13.26 -7.98
C TRP A 515 19.29 13.06 -9.33
N PHE A 516 18.58 12.50 -10.31
CA PHE A 516 19.06 12.44 -11.69
C PHE A 516 19.32 13.85 -12.26
N ALA A 517 18.40 14.79 -12.04
CA ALA A 517 18.59 16.18 -12.46
C ALA A 517 19.80 16.85 -11.77
N VAL A 518 20.01 16.60 -10.47
CA VAL A 518 21.19 17.06 -9.73
C VAL A 518 22.48 16.48 -10.30
N ILE A 519 22.55 15.16 -10.54
CA ILE A 519 23.72 14.51 -11.15
C ILE A 519 24.01 15.11 -12.53
N TYR A 520 22.98 15.26 -13.36
CA TYR A 520 23.11 15.85 -14.69
C TYR A 520 23.62 17.28 -14.61
N ALA A 521 23.02 18.14 -13.76
CA ALA A 521 23.46 19.52 -13.57
C ALA A 521 24.91 19.58 -13.07
N THR A 522 25.28 18.79 -12.06
CA THR A 522 26.65 18.73 -11.56
C THR A 522 27.64 18.28 -12.63
N MET A 523 27.28 17.37 -13.53
CA MET A 523 28.23 16.94 -14.57
C MET A 523 28.25 17.86 -15.80
N ALA A 524 27.12 18.45 -16.17
CA ALA A 524 26.96 19.28 -17.37
C ALA A 524 27.39 20.74 -17.16
N LEU A 525 27.27 21.28 -15.95
CA LEU A 525 27.73 22.63 -15.61
C LEU A 525 29.23 22.76 -15.85
N TRP A 526 29.67 23.92 -16.34
CA TRP A 526 31.08 24.16 -16.63
C TRP A 526 31.93 24.16 -15.34
N PRO A 527 33.15 23.58 -15.35
CA PRO A 527 33.77 22.84 -16.44
C PRO A 527 33.21 21.40 -16.58
N GLN A 528 33.05 20.96 -17.83
CA GLN A 528 32.64 19.59 -18.19
C GLN A 528 33.86 18.67 -18.14
N ILE A 529 34.03 17.95 -17.04
CA ILE A 529 35.21 17.11 -16.80
C ILE A 529 34.92 15.69 -17.32
N LEU A 530 35.65 15.29 -18.35
CA LEU A 530 35.56 13.96 -18.97
C LEU A 530 36.79 13.12 -18.66
N GLN A 531 36.66 11.79 -18.75
CA GLN A 531 37.77 10.85 -18.55
C GLN A 531 39.01 11.22 -19.41
N LYS A 532 38.81 11.61 -20.67
CA LYS A 532 39.91 11.98 -21.58
C LYS A 532 40.72 13.18 -21.08
N GLN A 533 40.03 14.21 -20.58
CA GLN A 533 40.68 15.42 -20.05
C GLN A 533 41.33 15.16 -18.69
N ALA A 534 40.63 14.42 -17.81
CA ALA A 534 41.10 14.00 -16.50
C ALA A 534 42.35 13.10 -16.56
N ASN A 535 42.51 12.35 -17.64
CA ASN A 535 43.70 11.54 -17.85
C ASN A 535 44.95 12.35 -18.21
N GLY A 536 44.79 13.52 -18.83
CA GLY A 536 45.91 14.36 -19.25
C GLY A 536 46.51 15.23 -18.13
N SER A 537 45.79 15.48 -17.03
CA SER A 537 46.30 16.27 -15.91
C SER A 537 45.61 15.92 -14.59
N ALA A 538 46.40 15.81 -13.51
CA ALA A 538 45.90 15.63 -12.15
C ALA A 538 45.03 16.81 -11.68
N PHE A 539 45.19 18.00 -12.27
CA PHE A 539 44.36 19.18 -11.99
C PHE A 539 42.87 18.90 -12.20
N TRP A 540 42.50 18.20 -13.27
CA TRP A 540 41.10 17.89 -13.57
C TRP A 540 40.48 16.88 -12.60
N ASN A 541 41.28 15.97 -12.03
CA ASN A 541 40.84 15.09 -10.95
C ASN A 541 40.55 15.90 -9.67
N LEU A 542 41.42 16.85 -9.34
CA LEU A 542 41.22 17.76 -8.20
C LEU A 542 40.00 18.66 -8.42
N ALA A 543 39.83 19.21 -9.62
CA ALA A 543 38.68 20.03 -9.97
C ALA A 543 37.35 19.27 -9.82
N LEU A 544 37.33 17.98 -10.17
CA LEU A 544 36.15 17.14 -9.95
C LEU A 544 35.88 16.91 -8.46
N LEU A 545 36.90 16.62 -7.66
CA LEU A 545 36.76 16.47 -6.20
C LEU A 545 36.23 17.75 -5.56
N LEU A 546 36.73 18.92 -5.98
CA LEU A 546 36.20 20.21 -5.56
C LEU A 546 34.73 20.40 -5.97
N LYS A 547 34.33 19.95 -7.16
CA LYS A 547 32.94 19.99 -7.62
C LYS A 547 32.02 19.12 -6.76
N LEU A 548 32.47 17.90 -6.42
CA LEU A 548 31.73 16.99 -5.53
C LEU A 548 31.68 17.53 -4.09
N LEU A 549 32.75 18.15 -3.60
CA LEU A 549 32.76 18.84 -2.31
C LEU A 549 31.78 20.02 -2.30
N GLY A 550 31.76 20.82 -3.36
CA GLY A 550 30.78 21.90 -3.54
C GLY A 550 29.33 21.39 -3.52
N LEU A 551 29.06 20.27 -4.20
CA LEU A 551 27.75 19.61 -4.15
C LEU A 551 27.41 19.12 -2.73
N LEU A 552 28.37 18.53 -2.02
CA LEU A 552 28.18 18.06 -0.65
C LEU A 552 27.86 19.22 0.31
N LEU A 553 28.59 20.33 0.21
CA LEU A 553 28.35 21.54 0.99
C LEU A 553 26.98 22.16 0.67
N PHE A 554 26.59 22.18 -0.60
CA PHE A 554 25.27 22.61 -1.03
C PHE A 554 24.15 21.76 -0.41
N ILE A 555 24.29 20.43 -0.45
CA ILE A 555 23.34 19.51 0.19
C ILE A 555 23.31 19.72 1.71
N GLY A 556 24.47 19.91 2.35
CA GLY A 556 24.58 20.19 3.78
C GLY A 556 23.84 21.47 4.18
N PHE A 557 23.98 22.53 3.37
CA PHE A 557 23.30 23.80 3.57
C PHE A 557 21.77 23.67 3.48
N PHE A 558 21.26 22.98 2.44
CA PHE A 558 19.82 22.71 2.29
C PHE A 558 19.26 21.79 3.38
N ALA A 559 20.07 20.87 3.91
CA ALA A 559 19.66 19.99 5.00
C ALA A 559 19.57 20.72 6.36
N TYR A 560 20.37 21.78 6.56
CA TYR A 560 20.35 22.59 7.76
C TYR A 560 19.20 23.62 7.74
N SER A 561 18.92 24.23 6.59
CA SER A 561 17.87 25.25 6.46
C SER A 561 16.57 24.68 5.90
N GLN A 562 15.65 24.28 6.79
CA GLN A 562 14.30 23.84 6.41
C GLN A 562 13.53 24.96 5.69
N GLU A 563 13.59 26.20 6.20
CA GLU A 563 12.86 27.34 5.63
C GLU A 563 13.28 27.66 4.20
N LEU A 564 14.58 27.60 3.87
CA LEU A 564 15.04 27.82 2.50
C LEU A 564 14.58 26.70 1.55
N PHE A 565 14.63 25.45 2.01
CA PHE A 565 14.16 24.31 1.23
C PHE A 565 12.66 24.45 0.94
N GLU A 566 11.84 24.63 1.99
CA GLU A 566 10.40 24.78 1.84
C GLU A 566 10.06 26.03 1.03
N GLY A 567 10.76 27.16 1.22
CA GLY A 567 10.56 28.39 0.45
C GLY A 567 10.77 28.21 -1.05
N ILE A 568 11.85 27.52 -1.47
CA ILE A 568 12.14 27.28 -2.89
C ILE A 568 11.09 26.37 -3.53
N PHE A 569 10.72 25.29 -2.83
CA PHE A 569 9.75 24.32 -3.36
C PHE A 569 8.30 24.79 -3.20
N SER A 570 8.02 25.85 -2.44
CA SER A 570 6.69 26.45 -2.30
C SER A 570 6.26 27.33 -3.48
N VAL A 571 7.18 27.64 -4.40
CA VAL A 571 6.91 28.50 -5.55
C VAL A 571 6.11 27.74 -6.62
N TRP A 572 5.02 28.32 -7.11
CA TRP A 572 4.26 27.76 -8.24
C TRP A 572 5.08 27.88 -9.54
N PRO A 573 5.13 26.84 -10.40
CA PRO A 573 4.34 25.60 -10.38
C PRO A 573 4.97 24.43 -9.62
N LEU A 574 6.17 24.58 -9.05
CA LEU A 574 6.91 23.51 -8.38
C LEU A 574 6.19 22.98 -7.13
N SER A 575 5.53 23.85 -6.37
CA SER A 575 4.76 23.46 -5.18
C SER A 575 3.76 22.36 -5.45
N LYS A 576 2.99 22.48 -6.54
CA LYS A 576 1.98 21.47 -6.93
C LYS A 576 2.57 20.09 -7.26
N LEU A 577 3.85 20.00 -7.63
CA LEU A 577 4.50 18.71 -7.90
C LEU A 577 4.95 18.00 -6.62
N PHE A 578 5.32 18.77 -5.58
CA PHE A 578 5.95 18.25 -4.37
C PHE A 578 5.08 18.36 -3.10
N GLU A 579 3.92 19.00 -3.17
CA GLU A 579 2.99 19.07 -2.06
C GLU A 579 2.22 17.75 -1.85
N LEU A 580 1.95 17.44 -0.59
CA LEU A 580 1.04 16.38 -0.17
C LEU A 580 0.09 16.98 0.87
N GLN A 581 -1.23 16.95 0.59
CA GLN A 581 -2.26 17.54 1.46
C GLN A 581 -1.99 19.03 1.81
N GLY A 582 -1.44 19.79 0.86
CA GLY A 582 -1.12 21.21 1.05
C GLY A 582 0.17 21.50 1.84
N SER A 583 0.97 20.48 2.17
CA SER A 583 2.27 20.64 2.85
C SER A 583 3.42 20.06 2.03
N ILE A 584 4.57 20.75 2.04
CA ILE A 584 5.83 20.32 1.40
C ILE A 584 6.73 19.59 2.41
N HIS A 585 6.34 19.55 3.68
CA HIS A 585 7.13 18.96 4.74
C HIS A 585 7.49 17.48 4.47
N GLU A 586 6.56 16.71 3.89
CA GLU A 586 6.82 15.32 3.52
C GLU A 586 7.91 15.20 2.45
N TRP A 587 7.97 16.12 1.48
CA TRP A 587 9.05 16.15 0.49
C TRP A 587 10.40 16.43 1.12
N TRP A 588 10.48 17.45 1.99
CA TRP A 588 11.70 17.75 2.76
C TRP A 588 12.15 16.56 3.60
N PHE A 589 11.22 15.93 4.33
CA PHE A 589 11.49 14.76 5.17
C PHE A 589 12.07 13.61 4.34
N ARG A 590 11.46 13.27 3.20
CA ARG A 590 11.94 12.18 2.33
C ARG A 590 13.30 12.48 1.71
N TRP A 591 13.52 13.72 1.27
CA TRP A 591 14.80 14.16 0.72
C TRP A 591 15.93 14.13 1.76
N LYS A 592 15.64 14.60 2.99
CA LYS A 592 16.61 14.71 4.09
C LYS A 592 17.20 13.36 4.51
N LEU A 593 16.42 12.28 4.45
CA LEU A 593 16.80 10.96 4.96
C LEU A 593 17.96 10.31 4.18
N ASP A 594 18.02 10.45 2.86
CA ASP A 594 19.04 9.79 2.02
C ASP A 594 19.97 10.77 1.29
N ARG A 595 20.06 12.00 1.79
CA ARG A 595 20.71 13.16 1.14
C ARG A 595 22.15 12.94 0.66
N PHE A 596 22.92 12.08 1.32
CA PHE A 596 24.32 11.82 0.97
C PHE A 596 24.52 10.59 0.05
N ALA A 597 23.50 9.74 -0.11
CA ALA A 597 23.63 8.46 -0.80
C ALA A 597 24.09 8.62 -2.26
N VAL A 598 23.57 9.63 -2.96
CA VAL A 598 23.89 9.90 -4.37
C VAL A 598 25.32 10.39 -4.55
N VAL A 599 25.76 11.36 -3.72
CA VAL A 599 27.15 11.88 -3.77
C VAL A 599 28.15 10.76 -3.46
N ASN A 600 27.83 9.91 -2.49
CA ASN A 600 28.66 8.74 -2.17
C ASN A 600 28.74 7.77 -3.36
N GLY A 601 27.65 7.58 -4.11
CA GLY A 601 27.64 6.79 -5.35
C GLY A 601 28.51 7.39 -6.45
N MET A 602 28.47 8.71 -6.63
CA MET A 602 29.32 9.43 -7.59
C MET A 602 30.81 9.34 -7.19
N LEU A 603 31.11 9.55 -5.91
CA LEU A 603 32.47 9.45 -5.37
C LEU A 603 33.02 8.03 -5.51
N PHE A 604 32.23 7.01 -5.19
CA PHE A 604 32.61 5.61 -5.36
C PHE A 604 32.89 5.28 -6.83
N ALA A 605 32.05 5.74 -7.75
CA ALA A 605 32.29 5.57 -9.18
C ALA A 605 33.62 6.20 -9.62
N PHE A 606 33.91 7.42 -9.15
CA PHE A 606 35.18 8.08 -9.43
C PHE A 606 36.39 7.31 -8.89
N ILE A 607 36.34 6.89 -7.63
CA ILE A 607 37.41 6.08 -6.99
C ILE A 607 37.60 4.76 -7.74
N TYR A 608 36.51 4.05 -8.08
CA TYR A 608 36.57 2.80 -8.84
C TYR A 608 37.27 2.99 -10.19
N LEU A 609 36.89 4.01 -10.96
CA LEU A 609 37.48 4.28 -12.27
C LEU A 609 38.96 4.71 -12.17
N LEU A 610 39.36 5.39 -11.09
CA LEU A 610 40.76 5.68 -10.81
C LEU A 610 41.55 4.41 -10.47
N LEU A 611 41.02 3.55 -9.60
CA LEU A 611 41.66 2.28 -9.23
C LEU A 611 41.83 1.37 -10.46
N GLN A 612 40.83 1.34 -11.35
CA GLN A 612 40.91 0.62 -12.63
C GLN A 612 42.01 1.20 -13.53
N LYS A 613 42.14 2.53 -13.60
CA LYS A 613 43.20 3.20 -14.37
C LYS A 613 44.61 2.84 -13.87
N TYR A 614 44.80 2.81 -12.55
CA TYR A 614 46.10 2.46 -11.94
C TYR A 614 46.36 0.94 -11.91
N GLN A 615 45.48 0.12 -12.51
CA GLN A 615 45.59 -1.35 -12.53
C GLN A 615 45.74 -1.98 -11.14
N LEU A 616 45.18 -1.33 -10.11
CA LEU A 616 45.22 -1.82 -8.72
C LEU A 616 44.16 -2.90 -8.46
N LEU A 617 43.24 -3.12 -9.40
CA LEU A 617 42.16 -4.09 -9.32
C LEU A 617 42.47 -5.30 -10.20
N SER A 618 42.49 -6.51 -9.62
CA SER A 618 42.43 -7.74 -10.42
C SER A 618 40.97 -8.10 -10.70
N GLU A 619 40.55 -7.89 -11.95
CA GLU A 619 39.23 -8.29 -12.46
C GLU A 619 39.27 -9.65 -13.19
N GLY A 620 40.30 -10.48 -12.92
CA GLY A 620 40.42 -11.84 -13.46
C GLY A 620 39.31 -12.78 -12.96
N LYS A 621 39.03 -13.86 -13.71
CA LYS A 621 38.09 -14.91 -13.29
C LYS A 621 38.65 -15.66 -12.08
N GLY A 622 37.90 -15.69 -10.98
CA GLY A 622 38.28 -16.41 -9.76
C GLY A 622 39.32 -15.72 -8.88
N GLU A 623 40.01 -14.70 -9.38
CA GLU A 623 40.99 -13.92 -8.59
C GLU A 623 40.30 -12.93 -7.65
N PRO A 624 40.86 -12.70 -6.44
CA PRO A 624 40.37 -11.66 -5.54
C PRO A 624 40.61 -10.26 -6.11
N LEU A 625 39.73 -9.31 -5.77
CA LEU A 625 39.75 -7.95 -6.30
C LEU A 625 41.08 -7.20 -6.05
N PHE A 626 41.68 -7.43 -4.89
CA PHE A 626 42.99 -6.89 -4.50
C PHE A 626 43.94 -8.03 -4.10
N SER A 627 45.20 -7.70 -3.80
CA SER A 627 46.15 -8.63 -3.17
C SER A 627 45.52 -9.33 -1.96
N ASN A 628 45.80 -10.63 -1.78
CA ASN A 628 45.16 -11.50 -0.77
C ASN A 628 45.14 -10.88 0.65
N LYS A 629 46.24 -10.23 1.06
CA LYS A 629 46.32 -9.58 2.39
C LYS A 629 45.31 -8.44 2.54
N ILE A 630 45.21 -7.58 1.53
CA ILE A 630 44.29 -6.44 1.49
C ILE A 630 42.84 -6.95 1.39
N SER A 631 42.59 -7.89 0.48
CA SER A 631 41.28 -8.51 0.28
C SER A 631 40.73 -9.13 1.57
N ASN A 632 41.53 -9.91 2.30
CA ASN A 632 41.09 -10.52 3.56
C ASN A 632 40.83 -9.47 4.65
N CYS A 633 41.67 -8.45 4.77
CA CYS A 633 41.48 -7.36 5.72
C CYS A 633 40.19 -6.58 5.43
N LEU A 634 40.00 -6.15 4.18
CA LEU A 634 38.80 -5.43 3.74
C LEU A 634 37.53 -6.27 3.90
N LEU A 635 37.60 -7.57 3.60
CA LEU A 635 36.47 -8.48 3.79
C LEU A 635 36.11 -8.61 5.28
N PHE A 636 37.10 -8.77 6.17
CA PHE A 636 36.88 -8.83 7.61
C PHE A 636 36.23 -7.55 8.14
N VAL A 637 36.80 -6.39 7.80
CA VAL A 637 36.24 -5.08 8.18
C VAL A 637 34.81 -4.94 7.65
N SER A 638 34.56 -5.32 6.40
CA SER A 638 33.22 -5.24 5.80
C SER A 638 32.20 -6.11 6.54
N VAL A 639 32.55 -7.35 6.90
CA VAL A 639 31.67 -8.25 7.66
C VAL A 639 31.40 -7.69 9.05
N VAL A 640 32.43 -7.21 9.75
CA VAL A 640 32.28 -6.58 11.07
C VAL A 640 31.39 -5.35 10.98
N SER A 641 31.61 -4.46 10.01
CA SER A 641 30.75 -3.29 9.79
C SER A 641 29.29 -3.68 9.51
N PHE A 642 29.07 -4.71 8.68
CA PHE A 642 27.74 -5.21 8.34
C PHE A 642 26.97 -5.72 9.57
N MET A 643 27.67 -6.44 10.46
CA MET A 643 27.11 -6.96 11.71
C MET A 643 26.86 -5.86 12.74
N THR A 644 27.80 -4.92 12.91
CA THR A 644 27.67 -3.80 13.84
C THR A 644 26.47 -2.92 13.50
N TYR A 645 26.20 -2.67 12.21
CA TYR A 645 25.00 -1.95 11.79
C TYR A 645 23.70 -2.66 12.22
N SER A 646 23.66 -3.99 12.06
CA SER A 646 22.49 -4.80 12.42
C SER A 646 22.22 -4.79 13.93
N ILE A 647 23.29 -4.80 14.73
CA ILE A 647 23.22 -4.68 16.19
C ILE A 647 22.72 -3.28 16.58
N TRP A 648 23.28 -2.22 15.98
CA TRP A 648 22.83 -0.84 16.21
C TRP A 648 21.35 -0.64 15.85
N ALA A 649 20.92 -1.14 14.69
CA ALA A 649 19.53 -1.07 14.25
C ALA A 649 18.56 -1.83 15.19
N SER A 650 19.06 -2.85 15.89
CA SER A 650 18.29 -3.61 16.89
C SER A 650 18.21 -2.87 18.25
N GLY A 651 19.19 -2.03 18.57
CA GLY A 651 19.19 -1.18 19.76
C GLY A 651 18.37 0.12 19.63
N CYS A 652 17.85 0.42 18.43
CA CYS A 652 17.05 1.61 18.16
C CYS A 652 15.70 1.61 18.88
N LYS A 653 15.49 2.57 19.80
CA LYS A 653 14.22 2.71 20.53
C LYS A 653 13.16 3.47 19.74
N ASN A 654 13.55 4.54 19.05
CA ASN A 654 12.64 5.46 18.36
C ASN A 654 13.02 5.66 16.89
N LYS A 655 12.01 5.74 16.01
CA LYS A 655 12.22 6.01 14.58
C LYS A 655 12.89 7.35 14.31
N SER A 656 12.55 8.39 15.09
CA SER A 656 13.08 9.74 14.88
C SER A 656 14.59 9.80 15.07
N GLU A 657 15.09 9.26 16.17
CA GLU A 657 16.52 9.23 16.52
C GLU A 657 17.32 8.45 15.48
N CYS A 658 16.84 7.27 15.07
CA CYS A 658 17.54 6.45 14.10
C CYS A 658 17.49 7.03 12.68
N ASN A 659 16.42 7.73 12.32
CA ASN A 659 16.33 8.49 11.06
C ASN A 659 17.34 9.64 10.99
N GLU A 660 17.71 10.24 12.12
CA GLU A 660 18.70 11.32 12.16
C GLU A 660 20.13 10.82 11.88
N MET A 661 20.46 9.64 12.40
CA MET A 661 21.77 9.01 12.21
C MET A 661 21.93 8.28 10.86
N HIS A 662 20.83 7.79 10.28
CA HIS A 662 20.80 7.02 9.02
C HIS A 662 21.56 7.65 7.84
N PRO A 663 21.44 8.96 7.52
CA PRO A 663 22.16 9.57 6.40
C PRO A 663 23.69 9.40 6.49
N TYR A 664 24.24 9.33 7.71
CA TYR A 664 25.68 9.25 7.95
C TYR A 664 26.18 7.80 7.95
N ILE A 665 25.39 6.88 8.49
CA ILE A 665 25.80 5.48 8.69
C ILE A 665 25.51 4.61 7.45
N SER A 666 24.46 4.93 6.68
CA SER A 666 23.99 4.11 5.56
C SER A 666 25.07 3.79 4.50
N VAL A 667 26.00 4.72 4.24
CA VAL A 667 27.09 4.51 3.27
C VAL A 667 28.02 3.38 3.69
N VAL A 668 28.28 3.23 4.99
CA VAL A 668 29.16 2.17 5.52
C VAL A 668 28.58 0.81 5.17
N GLN A 669 27.27 0.65 5.32
CA GLN A 669 26.57 -0.60 5.01
C GLN A 669 26.56 -0.90 3.51
N ILE A 670 26.36 0.12 2.67
CA ILE A 670 26.37 -0.02 1.21
C ILE A 670 27.77 -0.44 0.72
N LEU A 671 28.83 0.21 1.21
CA LEU A 671 30.21 -0.12 0.86
C LEU A 671 30.59 -1.51 1.35
N ALA A 672 30.22 -1.87 2.60
CA ALA A 672 30.44 -3.21 3.12
C ALA A 672 29.78 -4.29 2.25
N PHE A 673 28.53 -4.07 1.82
CA PHE A 673 27.85 -5.00 0.91
C PHE A 673 28.58 -5.14 -0.44
N ILE A 674 29.01 -4.03 -1.05
CA ILE A 674 29.75 -4.06 -2.32
C ILE A 674 31.04 -4.86 -2.18
N LEU A 675 31.80 -4.64 -1.10
CA LEU A 675 33.05 -5.35 -0.84
C LEU A 675 32.84 -6.84 -0.57
N ILE A 676 31.88 -7.21 0.29
CA ILE A 676 31.55 -8.63 0.56
C ILE A 676 31.16 -9.35 -0.74
N ARG A 677 30.39 -8.69 -1.61
CA ARG A 677 29.89 -9.27 -2.86
C ARG A 677 30.96 -9.39 -3.96
N ASN A 678 31.97 -8.51 -3.98
CA ASN A 678 32.90 -8.37 -5.10
C ASN A 678 34.37 -8.70 -4.79
N ILE A 679 34.80 -8.73 -3.52
CA ILE A 679 36.17 -9.13 -3.18
C ILE A 679 36.43 -10.60 -3.55
N PRO A 680 35.57 -11.57 -3.19
CA PRO A 680 35.77 -12.96 -3.60
C PRO A 680 35.51 -13.13 -5.10
N GLY A 681 36.52 -13.60 -5.85
CA GLY A 681 36.42 -13.76 -7.30
C GLY A 681 35.33 -14.73 -7.76
N TYR A 682 35.02 -15.76 -6.95
CA TYR A 682 33.92 -16.69 -7.22
C TYR A 682 32.57 -15.98 -7.14
N ALA A 683 32.35 -15.17 -6.10
CA ALA A 683 31.11 -14.44 -5.92
C ALA A 683 30.92 -13.47 -7.08
N ARG A 684 31.97 -12.71 -7.43
CA ARG A 684 31.93 -11.76 -8.55
C ARG A 684 31.58 -12.42 -9.90
N SER A 685 31.91 -13.70 -10.06
CA SER A 685 31.67 -14.45 -11.29
C SER A 685 30.29 -15.10 -11.38
N LEU A 686 29.48 -15.03 -10.31
CA LEU A 686 28.13 -15.58 -10.23
C LEU A 686 27.10 -14.47 -10.07
N TYR A 687 25.89 -14.66 -10.60
CA TYR A 687 24.74 -13.80 -10.34
C TYR A 687 23.44 -14.62 -10.39
N SER A 688 22.40 -14.20 -9.65
CA SER A 688 21.07 -14.80 -9.75
C SER A 688 20.30 -14.26 -10.96
N SER A 689 19.97 -15.11 -11.93
CA SER A 689 19.17 -14.72 -13.10
C SER A 689 17.72 -14.40 -12.72
N PHE A 690 17.20 -15.05 -11.68
CA PHE A 690 15.91 -14.74 -11.07
C PHE A 690 15.85 -13.30 -10.55
N PHE A 691 16.77 -12.90 -9.67
CA PHE A 691 16.79 -11.53 -9.17
C PHE A 691 17.11 -10.51 -10.27
N ALA A 692 18.04 -10.81 -11.19
CA ALA A 692 18.33 -9.92 -12.30
C ALA A 692 17.12 -9.67 -13.21
N TRP A 693 16.23 -10.66 -13.37
CA TRP A 693 14.97 -10.47 -14.10
C TRP A 693 14.04 -9.47 -13.40
N PHE A 694 13.83 -9.63 -12.08
CA PHE A 694 13.05 -8.67 -11.28
C PHE A 694 13.69 -7.26 -11.27
N GLY A 695 15.01 -7.17 -11.29
CA GLY A 695 15.74 -5.91 -11.35
C GLY A 695 15.49 -5.09 -12.61
N LYS A 696 15.17 -5.73 -13.74
CA LYS A 696 14.84 -5.06 -15.01
C LYS A 696 13.47 -4.38 -15.00
N ILE A 697 12.55 -4.85 -14.16
CA ILE A 697 11.18 -4.35 -14.01
C ILE A 697 10.92 -3.75 -12.62
N SER A 698 11.98 -3.38 -11.90
CA SER A 698 11.91 -3.04 -10.47
C SER A 698 11.06 -1.79 -10.20
N LEU A 699 11.12 -0.80 -11.09
CA LEU A 699 10.37 0.45 -10.96
C LEU A 699 8.87 0.20 -11.13
N GLU A 700 8.48 -0.56 -12.15
CA GLU A 700 7.10 -0.90 -12.42
C GLU A 700 6.52 -1.74 -11.29
N LEU A 701 7.26 -2.70 -10.74
CA LEU A 701 6.87 -3.45 -9.55
C LEU A 701 6.67 -2.53 -8.34
N PHE A 702 7.59 -1.58 -8.10
CA PHE A 702 7.47 -0.64 -7.00
C PHE A 702 6.19 0.19 -7.10
N ILE A 703 5.81 0.62 -8.30
CA ILE A 703 4.64 1.49 -8.49
C ILE A 703 3.34 0.67 -8.50
N CYS A 704 3.31 -0.49 -9.15
CA CYS A 704 2.11 -1.33 -9.26
C CYS A 704 1.64 -1.88 -7.90
N GLN A 705 2.54 -2.02 -6.92
CA GLN A 705 2.17 -2.52 -5.59
C GLN A 705 1.08 -1.65 -4.94
N TYR A 706 1.07 -0.34 -5.21
CA TYR A 706 0.14 0.63 -4.62
C TYR A 706 -1.33 0.32 -4.96
N HIS A 707 -1.59 -0.37 -6.08
CA HIS A 707 -2.94 -0.58 -6.59
C HIS A 707 -3.32 -2.05 -6.81
N ILE A 708 -2.38 -3.00 -6.72
CA ILE A 708 -2.67 -4.44 -6.86
C ILE A 708 -2.55 -5.20 -5.53
N TRP A 709 -1.55 -4.88 -4.72
CA TRP A 709 -1.37 -5.52 -3.40
C TRP A 709 -1.89 -4.64 -2.28
N LEU A 710 -1.62 -3.34 -2.37
CA LEU A 710 -2.05 -2.39 -1.37
C LEU A 710 -3.38 -1.75 -1.78
N ALA A 711 -4.13 -1.32 -0.79
CA ALA A 711 -5.40 -0.60 -0.96
C ALA A 711 -5.47 0.60 -0.02
N ALA A 712 -6.43 1.50 -0.27
CA ALA A 712 -6.69 2.68 0.55
C ALA A 712 -5.41 3.48 0.81
N ASP A 713 -4.77 3.89 -0.28
CA ASP A 713 -3.55 4.69 -0.28
C ASP A 713 -2.43 4.10 0.61
N THR A 714 -2.16 2.79 0.46
CA THR A 714 -1.14 2.01 1.17
C THR A 714 -1.44 1.61 2.61
N LYS A 715 -2.63 1.91 3.14
CA LYS A 715 -3.01 1.57 4.52
C LYS A 715 -3.55 0.14 4.66
N GLY A 716 -4.12 -0.39 3.59
CA GLY A 716 -4.70 -1.73 3.51
C GLY A 716 -4.01 -2.69 2.56
N ILE A 717 -4.52 -3.92 2.56
CA ILE A 717 -4.23 -4.98 1.60
C ILE A 717 -5.48 -5.23 0.76
N LEU A 718 -5.30 -5.38 -0.55
CA LEU A 718 -6.37 -5.74 -1.46
C LEU A 718 -6.67 -7.24 -1.41
N VAL A 719 -7.95 -7.59 -1.31
CA VAL A 719 -8.41 -8.98 -1.27
C VAL A 719 -9.19 -9.31 -2.53
N LEU A 720 -8.54 -10.03 -3.43
CA LEU A 720 -9.12 -10.58 -4.66
C LEU A 720 -9.85 -11.90 -4.40
N ILE A 721 -9.36 -12.71 -3.46
CA ILE A 721 -9.97 -14.00 -3.10
C ILE A 721 -10.27 -13.99 -1.59
N PRO A 722 -11.53 -13.81 -1.18
CA PRO A 722 -11.91 -13.78 0.23
C PRO A 722 -11.76 -15.15 0.89
N GLY A 723 -11.48 -15.17 2.20
CA GLY A 723 -11.43 -16.38 3.02
C GLY A 723 -10.12 -17.19 2.97
N ASN A 724 -9.28 -17.02 1.94
CA ASN A 724 -7.98 -17.71 1.84
C ASN A 724 -6.82 -16.73 1.56
N PRO A 725 -6.11 -16.25 2.60
CA PRO A 725 -5.03 -15.28 2.45
C PRO A 725 -3.86 -15.78 1.59
N THR A 726 -3.49 -17.05 1.69
CA THR A 726 -2.39 -17.64 0.92
C THR A 726 -2.72 -17.67 -0.57
N LEU A 727 -3.92 -18.14 -0.92
CA LEU A 727 -4.36 -18.16 -2.32
C LEU A 727 -4.50 -16.75 -2.89
N ASN A 728 -5.00 -15.80 -2.09
CA ASN A 728 -5.06 -14.38 -2.48
C ASN A 728 -3.67 -13.83 -2.82
N ILE A 729 -2.66 -14.08 -1.99
CA ILE A 729 -1.29 -13.63 -2.24
C ILE A 729 -0.73 -14.29 -3.51
N ILE A 730 -0.93 -15.59 -3.72
CA ILE A 730 -0.41 -16.30 -4.90
C ILE A 730 -1.01 -15.73 -6.20
N VAL A 731 -2.34 -15.64 -6.26
CA VAL A 731 -3.04 -15.16 -7.48
C VAL A 731 -2.77 -13.68 -7.73
N SER A 732 -2.83 -12.84 -6.69
CA SER A 732 -2.51 -11.42 -6.82
C SER A 732 -1.05 -11.19 -7.23
N THR A 733 -0.09 -11.96 -6.71
CA THR A 733 1.33 -11.91 -7.10
C THR A 733 1.51 -12.27 -8.57
N PHE A 734 0.84 -13.33 -9.04
CA PHE A 734 0.90 -13.74 -10.44
C PHE A 734 0.40 -12.65 -11.39
N ILE A 735 -0.77 -12.07 -11.09
CA ILE A 735 -1.34 -10.95 -11.87
C ILE A 735 -0.40 -9.74 -11.80
N PHE A 736 0.06 -9.39 -10.60
CA PHE A 736 0.94 -8.25 -10.34
C PHE A 736 2.23 -8.29 -11.17
N VAL A 737 2.93 -9.43 -11.18
CA VAL A 737 4.17 -9.60 -11.94
C VAL A 737 3.92 -9.53 -13.45
N CYS A 738 2.83 -10.14 -13.94
CA CYS A 738 2.47 -10.08 -15.36
C CYS A 738 2.16 -8.65 -15.82
N VAL A 739 1.42 -7.89 -15.01
CA VAL A 739 1.07 -6.49 -15.29
C VAL A 739 2.30 -5.59 -15.27
N ALA A 740 3.17 -5.70 -14.25
CA ALA A 740 4.40 -4.91 -14.16
C ALA A 740 5.31 -5.16 -15.37
N HIS A 741 5.43 -6.42 -15.79
CA HIS A 741 6.20 -6.77 -16.98
C HIS A 741 5.58 -6.21 -18.28
N GLU A 742 4.24 -6.22 -18.43
CA GLU A 742 3.57 -5.60 -19.60
C GLU A 742 3.77 -4.08 -19.62
N ILE A 743 3.64 -3.40 -18.48
CA ILE A 743 3.86 -1.95 -18.38
C ILE A 743 5.30 -1.59 -18.77
N SER A 744 6.28 -2.39 -18.36
CA SER A 744 7.68 -2.14 -18.72
C SER A 744 7.91 -2.21 -20.24
N GLN A 745 7.25 -3.15 -20.92
CA GLN A 745 7.28 -3.24 -22.39
C GLN A 745 6.60 -2.05 -23.05
N ILE A 746 5.39 -1.71 -22.62
CA ILE A 746 4.63 -0.54 -23.10
C ILE A 746 5.45 0.75 -22.94
N THR A 747 6.05 0.95 -21.78
CA THR A 747 6.86 2.15 -21.48
C THR A 747 8.06 2.26 -22.41
N ASN A 748 8.71 1.13 -22.72
CA ASN A 748 9.84 1.12 -23.64
C ASN A 748 9.43 1.38 -25.09
N ASP A 749 8.31 0.82 -25.55
CA ASP A 749 7.78 1.04 -26.90
C ASP A 749 7.34 2.50 -27.09
N LEU A 750 6.61 3.04 -26.11
CA LEU A 750 6.17 4.43 -26.13
C LEU A 750 7.33 5.41 -26.01
N ALA A 751 8.39 5.10 -25.25
CA ALA A 751 9.57 5.96 -25.15
C ALA A 751 10.26 6.17 -26.51
N GLN A 752 10.34 5.12 -27.34
CA GLN A 752 10.93 5.21 -28.68
C GLN A 752 10.12 6.11 -29.62
N VAL A 753 8.80 6.14 -29.43
CA VAL A 753 7.90 6.93 -30.27
C VAL A 753 7.74 8.34 -29.74
N ALA A 754 7.64 8.54 -28.44
CA ALA A 754 7.43 9.84 -27.81
C ALA A 754 8.67 10.75 -27.91
N ILE A 755 9.87 10.17 -27.87
CA ILE A 755 11.13 10.90 -27.83
C ILE A 755 11.89 10.69 -29.14
N PRO A 756 11.80 11.62 -30.09
CA PRO A 756 12.53 11.51 -31.35
C PRO A 756 14.02 11.80 -31.11
N LYS A 757 14.89 11.16 -31.89
CA LYS A 757 16.35 11.38 -31.83
C LYS A 757 16.76 12.77 -32.32
N GLU A 758 15.96 13.36 -33.21
CA GLU A 758 16.21 14.69 -33.78
C GLU A 758 15.81 15.80 -32.80
N SER A 759 16.68 16.80 -32.65
CA SER A 759 16.52 17.89 -31.67
C SER A 759 15.31 18.79 -31.96
N GLY A 760 15.02 19.10 -33.22
CA GLY A 760 13.89 19.95 -33.61
C GLY A 760 12.53 19.37 -33.23
N PRO A 761 12.18 18.15 -33.70
CA PRO A 761 10.96 17.45 -33.28
C PRO A 761 10.89 17.21 -31.77
N LEU A 762 12.04 16.93 -31.12
CA LEU A 762 12.11 16.74 -29.68
C LEU A 762 11.70 18.01 -28.92
N LEU A 763 12.25 19.17 -29.31
CA LEU A 763 11.93 20.45 -28.66
C LEU A 763 10.45 20.81 -28.83
N LYS A 764 9.86 20.59 -30.02
CA LYS A 764 8.43 20.81 -30.25
C LYS A 764 7.55 19.95 -29.31
N ARG A 765 7.91 18.68 -29.12
CA ARG A 765 7.18 17.78 -28.22
C ARG A 765 7.38 18.12 -26.75
N LEU A 766 8.57 18.58 -26.35
CA LEU A 766 8.81 19.08 -25.01
C LEU A 766 8.00 20.34 -24.70
N LEU A 767 7.91 21.27 -25.65
CA LEU A 767 7.04 22.45 -25.53
C LEU A 767 5.58 22.03 -25.37
N GLY A 768 5.10 21.09 -26.19
CA GLY A 768 3.75 20.53 -26.06
C GLY A 768 3.51 19.86 -24.69
N ALA A 769 4.47 19.07 -24.20
CA ALA A 769 4.40 18.44 -22.89
C ALA A 769 4.41 19.46 -21.74
N GLY A 770 5.18 20.55 -21.87
CA GLY A 770 5.19 21.66 -20.92
C GLY A 770 3.86 22.39 -20.85
N VAL A 771 3.26 22.70 -22.00
CA VAL A 771 1.90 23.28 -22.06
C VAL A 771 0.87 22.35 -21.44
N PHE A 772 0.94 21.05 -21.78
CA PHE A 772 0.07 20.04 -21.18
C PHE A 772 0.21 19.98 -19.65
N LEU A 773 1.45 19.98 -19.14
CA LEU A 773 1.70 19.98 -17.70
C LEU A 773 1.11 21.22 -17.01
N VAL A 774 1.30 22.42 -17.57
CA VAL A 774 0.74 23.65 -17.01
C VAL A 774 -0.80 23.62 -17.02
N LEU A 775 -1.42 23.09 -18.08
CA LEU A 775 -2.88 22.90 -18.15
C LEU A 775 -3.38 21.93 -17.07
N VAL A 776 -2.69 20.80 -16.87
CA VAL A 776 -3.06 19.84 -15.81
C VAL A 776 -2.91 20.46 -14.42
N LEU A 777 -1.81 21.16 -14.15
CA LEU A 777 -1.55 21.81 -12.86
C LEU A 777 -2.54 22.94 -12.55
N THR A 778 -3.02 23.65 -13.57
CA THR A 778 -4.04 24.70 -13.42
C THR A 778 -5.45 24.12 -13.23
N LEU A 779 -5.78 23.01 -13.88
CA LEU A 779 -7.04 22.29 -13.63
C LEU A 779 -7.10 21.73 -12.20
N SER A 780 -5.96 21.25 -11.69
CA SER A 780 -5.83 20.74 -10.32
C SER A 780 -5.93 21.83 -9.23
N GLN A 781 -6.03 23.12 -9.57
CA GLN A 781 -6.25 24.21 -8.61
C GLN A 781 -7.72 24.50 -8.31
N LYS A 782 -8.65 24.02 -9.15
CA LYS A 782 -10.07 24.41 -9.07
C LYS A 782 -10.94 23.50 -8.21
N ASP A 783 -10.38 22.38 -7.76
CA ASP A 783 -10.97 21.43 -6.82
C ASP A 783 -10.19 21.49 -5.49
#